data_AF-A0A3N5MEB4-F1
#
_entry.id   AF-A0A3N5MEB4-F1
#
_cell.length_a   1.000
_cell.length_b   1.000
_cell.length_c   1.000
_cell.angle_alpha   90.00
_cell.angle_beta   90.00
_cell.angle_gamma   90.00
#
_symmetry.space_group_name_H-M   'P 1'
#
loop_
_entity.id
_entity.type
_entity.pdbx_description
1 polymer ?
#
loop_
_entity_poly.entity_id
_entity_poly.type
_entity_poly.pdbx_seq_one_letter_code
_entity_poly.pdbx_strand_id
1 'polypeptide(L)'
;MDSGGTPTTQPGYGPNIRTIMQVRIRSLTPTGDPLAGIEVTNGGSDYAYAPEVVFSGGGGTGAAATATASIDHITVLNPGSGYTSVPDVTVEAGAGVTATATAIVENLRVTGIVVTEAGSGYTTAPTVTISGGGGSGATALAALKVSDITLTVTGTGYTSAPMIRLLGGGGYDATARALLTIGPAYDQAPLDAAFASTDTFTGVFALSQDPIIIPQAAYNTAYNANFPGDKRSWIQQGDWDFRFFNGPVNGITLMAAGSGYTTVPTVTITGGGGTGAAATAAIAGANVNGITLLTRGSAYTSNPTVTLSGGGGTGARAAATITRVVNTVTVTNGGAGYTTAPTVRFNGGGGSGAAATATVSGGRVTAITVTNGGTGYTSAPTVSFVGGGGSGARATANMTGVVNSLRITNSGTGYSSAPTVTISGGGGTGATAVASILPGYVSSVTLTAGGTGYDAAPLITFTGGGGTGASALAEGVTLPLQAKAIQDEMGEAFDIDYGRMGGYLGVELPVTVAGAQKFTLYPYVSPPIEIQRDSITALGTLGDGTEIWKITHNGVDTHPIHFHLYNVQLINRVAWDGAILPTEPNELGWKETLRVNPLEHTIVAMRPYAPTQPFDIPNSIRPIDPSMPLGEPLPGGPGGFKDPSSENAPVINHLVNYGWEYVWHCHILSHEEMDMMHSVVFAVAPAAPSNLTAVYNTGPRRVTLTWKDNSHNETNFIVQRTSNPTGQWVDISIDVPGAAGKGTTITYEDRTVQNNRTYYYRVIAANVVGDTTQYAAPAIGYPNYSSNSTPTNPGVSIVTSGTAGPGTPFIFASNFADGLAGWAGVVGNVQANQPAAVGPEGGAMGMAAVIAAPALNGLLADGPKPAYVVDASPAAEVSYDASFWFDPNSVDLDDGEVDIFVGTDVDGNAIFGVELEPDSDDEGKFEISAWALFGEEDEETESVYLSDGPHQIEVVWQSGATAEFSLMIDGQLIQKLTGDSSATKLEDVFLGPSSSLAAGATGTMFFDEFASNRLNITTIYAIYLPNAFR
;
A
#
# COMPACT_ATOMS: atom_id res chain seq x y z
N MET A 1 3.31 -2.78 -53.36
CA MET A 1 3.74 -1.87 -52.28
C MET A 1 2.53 -1.05 -51.88
N ASP A 2 2.30 -0.90 -50.57
CA ASP A 2 1.25 -0.14 -49.86
C ASP A 2 -0.19 -0.34 -50.34
N SER A 3 -1.07 -1.07 -49.64
CA SER A 3 -1.76 -0.49 -48.48
C SER A 3 -2.40 -1.54 -47.56
N GLY A 4 -1.84 -2.76 -47.49
CA GLY A 4 -2.35 -3.85 -46.65
C GLY A 4 -1.66 -3.98 -45.28
N GLY A 5 -0.91 -2.97 -44.85
CA GLY A 5 -0.30 -2.96 -43.52
C GLY A 5 -1.36 -2.84 -42.44
N THR A 6 -1.25 -3.64 -41.39
CA THR A 6 -1.97 -3.45 -40.12
C THR A 6 -1.87 -1.98 -39.69
N PRO A 7 -2.96 -1.36 -39.21
CA PRO A 7 -2.89 -0.03 -38.62
C PRO A 7 -1.80 0.02 -37.57
N THR A 8 -1.05 1.12 -37.49
CA THR A 8 -0.08 1.35 -36.41
C THR A 8 -0.81 1.24 -35.07
N THR A 9 -0.31 0.40 -34.17
CA THR A 9 -0.87 0.25 -32.83
C THR A 9 -0.88 1.59 -32.11
N GLN A 10 -2.07 2.06 -31.72
CA GLN A 10 -2.22 3.35 -31.06
C GLN A 10 -1.71 3.32 -29.61
N PRO A 11 -1.35 4.49 -29.04
CA PRO A 11 -1.06 4.65 -27.62
C PRO A 11 -2.09 3.98 -26.70
N GLY A 12 -1.66 3.00 -25.90
CA GLY A 12 -2.54 2.25 -25.00
C GLY A 12 -3.30 1.07 -25.62
N TYR A 13 -3.07 0.78 -26.90
CA TYR A 13 -3.64 -0.38 -27.62
C TYR A 13 -2.61 -1.50 -27.83
N GLY A 14 -1.43 -1.38 -27.21
CA GLY A 14 -0.33 -2.33 -27.37
C GLY A 14 -0.62 -3.68 -26.71
N PRO A 15 -0.38 -4.81 -27.39
CA PRO A 15 -0.66 -6.14 -26.84
C PRO A 15 0.15 -6.42 -25.56
N ASN A 16 -0.46 -7.13 -24.60
CA ASN A 16 0.26 -8.17 -23.87
C ASN A 16 0.68 -9.18 -24.93
N ILE A 17 1.97 -9.49 -25.04
CA ILE A 17 2.51 -10.33 -26.12
C ILE A 17 1.89 -11.75 -26.18
N ARG A 18 1.02 -12.13 -25.23
CA ARG A 18 0.26 -13.38 -25.24
C ARG A 18 -1.16 -13.31 -25.81
N THR A 19 -1.77 -12.13 -26.04
CA THR A 19 -3.17 -12.06 -26.50
C THR A 19 -3.41 -10.96 -27.53
N ILE A 20 -3.49 -11.33 -28.81
CA ILE A 20 -4.12 -10.49 -29.83
C ILE A 20 -5.64 -10.61 -29.66
N MET A 21 -6.27 -9.71 -28.91
CA MET A 21 -7.72 -9.56 -28.99
C MET A 21 -8.06 -8.83 -30.29
N GLN A 22 -8.36 -9.58 -31.35
CA GLN A 22 -8.90 -9.02 -32.59
C GLN A 22 -10.37 -8.63 -32.38
N VAL A 23 -10.63 -7.37 -32.04
CA VAL A 23 -12.01 -6.86 -31.97
C VAL A 23 -12.50 -6.50 -33.38
N ARG A 24 -13.31 -7.36 -34.00
CA ARG A 24 -14.08 -6.99 -35.19
C ARG A 24 -15.30 -6.16 -34.80
N ILE A 25 -15.21 -4.84 -34.92
CA ILE A 25 -16.39 -3.98 -34.85
C ILE A 25 -16.99 -3.90 -36.25
N ARG A 26 -18.07 -4.64 -36.49
CA ARG A 26 -18.90 -4.51 -37.69
C ARG A 26 -19.92 -3.40 -37.43
N SER A 27 -20.13 -2.52 -38.41
CA SER A 27 -21.35 -1.70 -38.46
C SER A 27 -22.57 -2.63 -38.32
N LEU A 28 -23.55 -2.23 -37.53
CA LEU A 28 -24.75 -3.01 -37.22
C LEU A 28 -25.43 -3.51 -38.51
N THR A 29 -25.77 -4.81 -38.50
CA THR A 29 -26.51 -5.63 -39.49
C THR A 29 -25.69 -6.21 -40.66
N PRO A 30 -25.42 -7.54 -40.71
CA PRO A 30 -24.80 -8.17 -41.87
C PRO A 30 -25.85 -8.36 -42.97
N THR A 31 -26.05 -7.35 -43.82
CA THR A 31 -26.58 -7.61 -45.16
C THR A 31 -25.43 -8.21 -45.98
N GLY A 32 -25.42 -9.52 -46.20
CA GLY A 32 -24.32 -10.18 -46.90
C GLY A 32 -24.05 -9.56 -48.28
N ASP A 33 -22.78 -9.39 -48.62
CA ASP A 33 -22.33 -8.63 -49.77
C ASP A 33 -22.45 -9.45 -51.09
N PRO A 34 -22.60 -8.80 -52.26
CA PRO A 34 -22.43 -9.46 -53.55
C PRO A 34 -20.95 -9.83 -53.80
N LEU A 35 -20.70 -10.81 -54.66
CA LEU A 35 -19.33 -11.14 -55.10
C LEU A 35 -18.80 -10.02 -56.01
N ALA A 36 -17.54 -9.64 -55.80
CA ALA A 36 -16.85 -8.58 -56.56
C ALA A 36 -16.11 -9.09 -57.79
N GLY A 37 -15.80 -10.40 -57.84
CA GLY A 37 -15.07 -10.99 -58.94
C GLY A 37 -14.59 -12.41 -58.64
N ILE A 38 -13.90 -13.00 -59.61
CA ILE A 38 -13.28 -14.32 -59.49
C ILE A 38 -11.86 -14.22 -60.02
N GLU A 39 -10.94 -14.84 -59.32
CA GLU A 39 -9.54 -14.89 -59.72
C GLU A 39 -9.13 -16.34 -59.97
N VAL A 40 -8.58 -16.60 -61.16
CA VAL A 40 -7.98 -17.89 -61.50
C VAL A 40 -6.64 -17.99 -60.77
N THR A 41 -6.53 -18.93 -59.84
CA THR A 41 -5.30 -19.15 -59.05
C THR A 41 -4.37 -20.15 -59.72
N ASN A 42 -4.92 -21.07 -60.52
CA ASN A 42 -4.17 -21.94 -61.42
C ASN A 42 -5.04 -22.23 -62.65
N GLY A 43 -4.51 -22.07 -63.86
CA GLY A 43 -5.24 -22.32 -65.10
C GLY A 43 -5.41 -23.81 -65.43
N GLY A 44 -4.64 -24.69 -64.79
CA GLY A 44 -4.59 -26.11 -65.12
C GLY A 44 -4.05 -26.37 -66.54
N SER A 45 -4.23 -27.59 -67.02
CA SER A 45 -3.77 -28.04 -68.35
C SER A 45 -4.73 -29.07 -68.97
N ASP A 46 -4.55 -29.34 -70.26
CA ASP A 46 -5.22 -30.43 -71.01
C ASP A 46 -6.75 -30.34 -71.16
N TYR A 47 -7.33 -29.14 -71.09
CA TYR A 47 -8.76 -28.95 -71.30
C TYR A 47 -9.14 -29.02 -72.79
N ALA A 48 -10.17 -29.78 -73.14
CA ALA A 48 -10.76 -29.81 -74.48
C ALA A 48 -11.78 -28.68 -74.70
N TYR A 49 -12.43 -28.23 -73.61
CA TYR A 49 -13.35 -27.10 -73.56
C TYR A 49 -13.30 -26.46 -72.17
N ALA A 50 -13.73 -25.20 -72.06
CA ALA A 50 -13.71 -24.48 -70.80
C ALA A 50 -14.65 -25.16 -69.77
N PRO A 51 -14.20 -25.37 -68.52
CA PRO A 51 -15.00 -26.06 -67.51
C PRO A 51 -16.16 -25.19 -67.01
N GLU A 52 -17.20 -25.84 -66.48
CA GLU A 52 -18.32 -25.20 -65.80
C GLU A 52 -17.89 -24.68 -64.42
N VAL A 53 -18.35 -23.46 -64.05
CA VAL A 53 -18.02 -22.81 -62.78
C VAL A 53 -19.16 -23.02 -61.77
N VAL A 54 -18.88 -23.76 -60.70
CA VAL A 54 -19.86 -24.07 -59.65
C VAL A 54 -19.46 -23.45 -58.32
N PHE A 55 -20.39 -22.75 -57.69
CA PHE A 55 -20.21 -22.14 -56.37
C PHE A 55 -20.76 -23.06 -55.26
N SER A 56 -20.03 -23.15 -54.14
CA SER A 56 -20.49 -23.87 -52.95
C SER A 56 -20.04 -23.19 -51.66
N GLY A 57 -20.91 -23.13 -50.65
CA GLY A 57 -20.61 -22.44 -49.37
C GLY A 57 -20.79 -20.92 -49.43
N GLY A 58 -20.19 -20.18 -48.49
CA GLY A 58 -20.22 -18.70 -48.46
C GLY A 58 -21.50 -18.07 -47.89
N GLY A 59 -22.57 -18.84 -47.69
CA GLY A 59 -23.84 -18.40 -47.06
C GLY A 59 -24.79 -17.59 -47.96
N GLY A 60 -24.37 -17.23 -49.18
CA GLY A 60 -25.18 -16.51 -50.18
C GLY A 60 -25.68 -17.40 -51.31
N THR A 61 -26.51 -16.83 -52.20
CA THR A 61 -27.08 -17.53 -53.36
C THR A 61 -27.09 -16.65 -54.62
N GLY A 62 -27.26 -17.28 -55.78
CA GLY A 62 -27.52 -16.59 -57.05
C GLY A 62 -26.30 -16.09 -57.83
N ALA A 63 -25.08 -16.41 -57.41
CA ALA A 63 -23.89 -16.12 -58.23
C ALA A 63 -23.78 -17.06 -59.44
N ALA A 64 -23.35 -16.51 -60.58
CA ALA A 64 -23.08 -17.25 -61.80
C ALA A 64 -21.82 -16.68 -62.48
N ALA A 65 -21.04 -17.54 -63.14
CA ALA A 65 -19.81 -17.15 -63.83
C ALA A 65 -19.55 -18.05 -65.04
N THR A 66 -18.69 -17.59 -65.94
CA THR A 66 -18.31 -18.31 -67.15
C THR A 66 -16.80 -18.35 -67.27
N ALA A 67 -16.23 -19.54 -67.45
CA ALA A 67 -14.81 -19.71 -67.70
C ALA A 67 -14.50 -19.56 -69.20
N THR A 68 -13.36 -18.96 -69.49
CA THR A 68 -12.75 -18.97 -70.82
C THR A 68 -11.31 -19.42 -70.72
N ALA A 69 -10.76 -19.85 -71.85
CA ALA A 69 -9.45 -20.47 -71.91
C ALA A 69 -8.53 -19.82 -72.95
N SER A 70 -7.24 -20.09 -72.79
CA SER A 70 -6.16 -19.86 -73.76
C SER A 70 -5.56 -21.20 -74.15
N ILE A 71 -4.84 -21.28 -75.27
CA ILE A 71 -4.08 -22.48 -75.62
C ILE A 71 -3.00 -22.73 -74.56
N ASP A 72 -2.98 -23.94 -74.02
CA ASP A 72 -1.91 -24.42 -73.16
C ASP A 72 -0.73 -24.91 -74.02
N HIS A 73 -1.01 -25.86 -74.90
CA HIS A 73 -0.06 -26.38 -75.87
C HIS A 73 -0.76 -26.97 -77.11
N ILE A 74 0.01 -27.25 -78.16
CA ILE A 74 -0.47 -27.92 -79.37
C ILE A 74 0.35 -29.19 -79.59
N THR A 75 -0.33 -30.33 -79.59
CA THR A 75 0.28 -31.64 -79.77
C THR A 75 0.18 -32.09 -81.22
N VAL A 76 1.31 -32.45 -81.82
CA VAL A 76 1.35 -33.06 -83.16
C VAL A 76 0.84 -34.49 -83.07
N LEU A 77 -0.27 -34.78 -83.74
CA LEU A 77 -0.89 -36.11 -83.77
C LEU A 77 -0.33 -36.97 -84.90
N ASN A 78 -0.07 -36.34 -86.05
CA ASN A 78 0.63 -36.94 -87.17
C ASN A 78 1.73 -35.97 -87.62
N PRO A 79 3.01 -36.37 -87.66
CA PRO A 79 4.08 -35.49 -88.09
C PRO A 79 4.14 -35.26 -89.60
N GLY A 80 3.37 -36.03 -90.39
CA GLY A 80 3.37 -35.98 -91.85
C GLY A 80 4.73 -36.35 -92.47
N SER A 81 4.95 -35.94 -93.72
CA SER A 81 6.25 -36.08 -94.39
C SER A 81 6.43 -35.08 -95.55
N GLY A 82 7.69 -34.83 -95.90
CA GLY A 82 8.07 -34.03 -97.08
C GLY A 82 8.20 -32.53 -96.84
N TYR A 83 8.18 -32.07 -95.59
CA TYR A 83 8.30 -30.64 -95.25
C TYR A 83 9.75 -30.16 -95.43
N THR A 84 10.04 -29.49 -96.55
CA THR A 84 11.37 -28.95 -96.90
C THR A 84 11.59 -27.53 -96.39
N SER A 85 10.54 -26.88 -95.89
CA SER A 85 10.54 -25.60 -95.18
C SER A 85 9.49 -25.62 -94.06
N VAL A 86 9.55 -24.68 -93.12
CA VAL A 86 8.59 -24.60 -92.01
C VAL A 86 7.18 -24.34 -92.57
N PRO A 87 6.18 -25.20 -92.32
CA PRO A 87 4.80 -24.96 -92.75
C PRO A 87 4.13 -23.90 -91.87
N ASP A 88 3.11 -23.25 -92.43
CA ASP A 88 2.25 -22.30 -91.72
C ASP A 88 1.30 -23.05 -90.80
N VAL A 89 1.24 -22.64 -89.53
CA VAL A 89 0.29 -23.15 -88.54
C VAL A 89 -0.83 -22.12 -88.39
N THR A 90 -2.01 -22.46 -88.88
CA THR A 90 -3.21 -21.63 -88.74
C THR A 90 -4.07 -22.17 -87.61
N VAL A 91 -4.37 -21.32 -86.63
CA VAL A 91 -5.30 -21.62 -85.54
C VAL A 91 -6.62 -20.90 -85.82
N GLU A 92 -7.69 -21.65 -86.07
CA GLU A 92 -9.01 -21.07 -86.34
C GLU A 92 -9.79 -20.92 -85.03
N ALA A 93 -9.95 -19.66 -84.61
CA ALA A 93 -10.26 -19.29 -83.24
C ALA A 93 -11.74 -19.44 -82.81
N GLY A 94 -12.68 -19.60 -83.75
CA GLY A 94 -14.10 -19.52 -83.43
C GLY A 94 -14.45 -18.20 -82.71
N ALA A 95 -15.06 -18.27 -81.51
CA ALA A 95 -15.50 -17.12 -80.72
C ALA A 95 -14.40 -16.45 -79.85
N GLY A 96 -13.14 -16.87 -79.97
CA GLY A 96 -12.00 -16.32 -79.22
C GLY A 96 -11.09 -15.39 -80.03
N VAL A 97 -10.10 -14.80 -79.37
CA VAL A 97 -8.99 -14.08 -80.00
C VAL A 97 -7.97 -15.10 -80.50
N THR A 98 -7.64 -15.04 -81.79
CA THR A 98 -6.77 -16.00 -82.48
C THR A 98 -5.37 -16.11 -81.87
N ALA A 99 -4.97 -17.34 -81.54
CA ALA A 99 -3.61 -17.70 -81.17
C ALA A 99 -2.69 -17.77 -82.40
N THR A 100 -1.40 -17.54 -82.19
CA THR A 100 -0.37 -17.74 -83.22
C THR A 100 0.59 -18.83 -82.79
N ALA A 101 1.06 -19.63 -83.74
CA ALA A 101 1.99 -20.72 -83.48
C ALA A 101 2.93 -20.94 -84.68
N THR A 102 4.04 -21.62 -84.44
CA THR A 102 5.04 -21.95 -85.46
C THR A 102 5.43 -23.42 -85.36
N ALA A 103 5.52 -24.10 -86.49
CA ALA A 103 5.93 -25.50 -86.52
C ALA A 103 7.45 -25.65 -86.39
N ILE A 104 7.88 -26.74 -85.77
CA ILE A 104 9.27 -27.20 -85.77
C ILE A 104 9.36 -28.35 -86.78
N VAL A 105 10.31 -28.26 -87.72
CA VAL A 105 10.54 -29.28 -88.73
C VAL A 105 11.91 -29.92 -88.56
N GLU A 106 11.93 -31.23 -88.37
CA GLU A 106 13.14 -32.04 -88.29
C GLU A 106 12.99 -33.28 -89.17
N ASN A 107 14.05 -33.68 -89.86
CA ASN A 107 14.05 -34.86 -90.74
C ASN A 107 12.85 -34.89 -91.72
N LEU A 108 12.50 -33.72 -92.29
CA LEU A 108 11.38 -33.51 -93.23
C LEU A 108 9.98 -33.79 -92.63
N ARG A 109 9.83 -33.69 -91.31
CA ARG A 109 8.60 -33.94 -90.55
C ARG A 109 8.31 -32.81 -89.55
N VAL A 110 7.04 -32.54 -89.27
CA VAL A 110 6.67 -31.62 -88.20
C VAL A 110 6.81 -32.35 -86.86
N THR A 111 7.80 -32.00 -86.05
CA THR A 111 8.09 -32.68 -84.78
C THR A 111 7.54 -31.96 -83.56
N GLY A 112 7.17 -30.68 -83.69
CA GLY A 112 6.55 -29.91 -82.63
C GLY A 112 5.84 -28.66 -83.15
N ILE A 113 5.01 -28.05 -82.30
CA ILE A 113 4.38 -26.75 -82.56
C ILE A 113 4.60 -25.88 -81.33
N VAL A 114 5.21 -24.71 -81.54
CA VAL A 114 5.44 -23.70 -80.51
C VAL A 114 4.36 -22.66 -80.61
N VAL A 115 3.57 -22.51 -79.55
CA VAL A 115 2.60 -21.43 -79.42
C VAL A 115 3.35 -20.13 -79.13
N THR A 116 3.22 -19.15 -80.01
CA THR A 116 3.88 -17.84 -79.86
C THR A 116 2.98 -16.84 -79.16
N GLU A 117 1.67 -16.89 -79.42
CA GLU A 117 0.65 -16.17 -78.65
C GLU A 117 -0.51 -17.12 -78.39
N ALA A 118 -0.89 -17.32 -77.12
CA ALA A 118 -1.83 -18.36 -76.72
C ALA A 118 -3.29 -18.10 -77.11
N GLY A 119 -3.61 -16.90 -77.56
CA GLY A 119 -4.99 -16.43 -77.73
C GLY A 119 -5.76 -16.39 -76.41
N SER A 120 -7.03 -16.03 -76.46
CA SER A 120 -7.89 -15.91 -75.27
C SER A 120 -9.36 -16.03 -75.61
N GLY A 121 -10.20 -16.35 -74.63
CA GLY A 121 -11.65 -16.36 -74.81
C GLY A 121 -12.20 -17.67 -75.40
N TYR A 122 -11.38 -18.73 -75.48
CA TYR A 122 -11.81 -20.01 -76.01
C TYR A 122 -12.75 -20.73 -75.05
N THR A 123 -13.93 -21.13 -75.54
CA THR A 123 -14.83 -22.05 -74.84
C THR A 123 -14.64 -23.50 -75.28
N THR A 124 -13.98 -23.72 -76.42
CA THR A 124 -13.65 -25.04 -76.99
C THR A 124 -12.32 -24.94 -77.71
N ALA A 125 -11.53 -26.01 -77.73
CA ALA A 125 -10.22 -26.01 -78.38
C ALA A 125 -10.32 -25.58 -79.85
N PRO A 126 -9.52 -24.61 -80.30
CA PRO A 126 -9.55 -24.16 -81.68
C PRO A 126 -8.98 -25.22 -82.63
N THR A 127 -9.39 -25.16 -83.90
CA THR A 127 -8.90 -26.10 -84.92
C THR A 127 -7.51 -25.67 -85.38
N VAL A 128 -6.56 -26.61 -85.42
CA VAL A 128 -5.18 -26.36 -85.88
C VAL A 128 -4.98 -26.98 -87.26
N THR A 129 -4.70 -26.14 -88.25
CA THR A 129 -4.42 -26.55 -89.63
C THR A 129 -2.95 -26.26 -89.96
N ILE A 130 -2.26 -27.25 -90.53
CA ILE A 130 -0.88 -27.12 -90.98
C ILE A 130 -0.88 -27.15 -92.51
N SER A 131 -0.36 -26.09 -93.14
CA SER A 131 -0.34 -25.97 -94.60
C SER A 131 0.96 -25.37 -95.12
N GLY A 132 1.31 -25.63 -96.39
CA GLY A 132 2.57 -25.16 -96.97
C GLY A 132 3.78 -26.02 -96.56
N GLY A 133 4.98 -25.43 -96.60
CA GLY A 133 6.23 -26.11 -96.21
C GLY A 133 6.74 -27.21 -97.16
N GLY A 134 6.04 -27.52 -98.26
CA GLY A 134 6.41 -28.53 -99.26
C GLY A 134 6.01 -29.98 -98.94
N GLY A 135 5.45 -30.24 -97.75
CA GLY A 135 5.02 -31.56 -97.27
C GLY A 135 3.49 -31.71 -97.13
N SER A 136 3.04 -32.89 -96.69
CA SER A 136 1.61 -33.15 -96.43
C SER A 136 1.39 -34.16 -95.28
N GLY A 137 0.15 -34.20 -94.78
CA GLY A 137 -0.30 -35.22 -93.83
C GLY A 137 -0.03 -34.91 -92.35
N ALA A 138 0.57 -33.76 -92.02
CA ALA A 138 0.72 -33.36 -90.62
C ALA A 138 -0.62 -32.91 -90.02
N THR A 139 -0.94 -33.38 -88.82
CA THR A 139 -2.13 -32.98 -88.05
C THR A 139 -1.75 -32.70 -86.61
N ALA A 140 -2.44 -31.75 -85.98
CA ALA A 140 -2.19 -31.37 -84.60
C ALA A 140 -3.50 -31.02 -83.88
N LEU A 141 -3.47 -31.05 -82.55
CA LEU A 141 -4.60 -30.73 -81.69
C LEU A 141 -4.17 -29.75 -80.60
N ALA A 142 -4.96 -28.70 -80.41
CA ALA A 142 -4.76 -27.75 -79.32
C ALA A 142 -5.39 -28.30 -78.02
N ALA A 143 -4.66 -28.13 -76.92
CA ALA A 143 -5.15 -28.30 -75.56
C ALA A 143 -5.25 -26.93 -74.89
N LEU A 144 -6.24 -26.75 -74.02
CA LEU A 144 -6.54 -25.48 -73.38
C LEU A 144 -6.13 -25.47 -71.90
N LYS A 145 -5.94 -24.26 -71.37
CA LYS A 145 -5.90 -23.95 -69.93
C LYS A 145 -6.86 -22.81 -69.61
N VAL A 146 -7.48 -22.85 -68.45
CA VAL A 146 -8.38 -21.78 -67.98
C VAL A 146 -7.58 -20.48 -67.85
N SER A 147 -8.01 -19.45 -68.57
CA SER A 147 -7.30 -18.16 -68.62
C SER A 147 -8.04 -17.06 -67.89
N ASP A 148 -9.37 -17.13 -67.86
CA ASP A 148 -10.21 -16.15 -67.14
C ASP A 148 -11.53 -16.79 -66.69
N ILE A 149 -12.09 -16.26 -65.61
CA ILE A 149 -13.44 -16.59 -65.15
C ILE A 149 -14.19 -15.28 -64.91
N THR A 150 -15.12 -14.98 -65.80
CA THR A 150 -15.92 -13.76 -65.72
C THR A 150 -17.17 -14.03 -64.89
N LEU A 151 -17.34 -13.25 -63.81
CA LEU A 151 -18.56 -13.25 -63.01
C LEU A 151 -19.71 -12.60 -63.79
N THR A 152 -20.76 -13.36 -64.08
CA THR A 152 -21.91 -12.91 -64.89
C THR A 152 -23.09 -12.48 -64.03
N VAL A 153 -23.23 -13.05 -62.83
CA VAL A 153 -24.17 -12.62 -61.80
C VAL A 153 -23.46 -12.63 -60.45
N THR A 154 -23.53 -11.52 -59.71
CA THR A 154 -22.78 -11.34 -58.45
C THR A 154 -23.39 -12.08 -57.27
N GLY A 155 -24.68 -12.46 -57.36
CA GLY A 155 -25.47 -13.02 -56.26
C GLY A 155 -25.60 -12.07 -55.06
N THR A 156 -26.20 -12.56 -53.98
CA THR A 156 -26.44 -11.78 -52.74
C THR A 156 -26.30 -12.64 -51.50
N GLY A 157 -26.02 -12.02 -50.35
CA GLY A 157 -26.05 -12.69 -49.05
C GLY A 157 -24.79 -13.47 -48.69
N TYR A 158 -23.68 -13.27 -49.40
CA TYR A 158 -22.42 -13.92 -49.06
C TYR A 158 -21.81 -13.30 -47.81
N THR A 159 -21.57 -14.13 -46.78
CA THR A 159 -20.95 -13.73 -45.50
C THR A 159 -19.49 -14.14 -45.41
N SER A 160 -19.06 -15.03 -46.32
CA SER A 160 -17.69 -15.44 -46.59
C SER A 160 -17.56 -15.78 -48.09
N ALA A 161 -16.34 -15.81 -48.62
CA ALA A 161 -16.12 -16.15 -50.02
C ALA A 161 -16.53 -17.61 -50.28
N PRO A 162 -17.42 -17.88 -51.26
CA PRO A 162 -17.78 -19.25 -51.63
C PRO A 162 -16.59 -19.97 -52.27
N MET A 163 -16.55 -21.30 -52.12
CA MET A 163 -15.62 -22.15 -52.84
C MET A 163 -16.05 -22.26 -54.31
N ILE A 164 -15.09 -22.18 -55.22
CA ILE A 164 -15.29 -22.38 -56.65
C ILE A 164 -14.79 -23.77 -57.03
N ARG A 165 -15.63 -24.54 -57.72
CA ARG A 165 -15.28 -25.81 -58.34
C ARG A 165 -15.42 -25.68 -59.85
N LEU A 166 -14.39 -26.13 -60.57
CA LEU A 166 -14.38 -26.17 -62.03
C LEU A 166 -14.63 -27.61 -62.47
N LEU A 167 -15.77 -27.84 -63.13
CA LEU A 167 -16.25 -29.18 -63.47
C LEU A 167 -16.30 -29.38 -65.00
N GLY A 168 -15.96 -30.59 -65.46
CA GLY A 168 -15.96 -30.92 -66.90
C GLY A 168 -14.70 -30.45 -67.62
N GLY A 169 -14.72 -30.45 -68.96
CA GLY A 169 -13.63 -29.97 -69.82
C GLY A 169 -12.48 -30.97 -70.05
N GLY A 170 -12.35 -32.02 -69.24
CA GLY A 170 -11.41 -33.13 -69.45
C GLY A 170 -9.96 -32.89 -69.02
N GLY A 171 -9.62 -31.67 -68.60
CA GLY A 171 -8.30 -31.31 -68.06
C GLY A 171 -8.21 -31.43 -66.53
N TYR A 172 -7.07 -31.03 -65.97
CA TYR A 172 -6.77 -31.13 -64.54
C TYR A 172 -6.15 -29.84 -63.94
N ASP A 173 -6.17 -29.76 -62.61
CA ASP A 173 -5.51 -28.75 -61.75
C ASP A 173 -5.92 -27.27 -61.89
N ALA A 174 -6.99 -26.96 -62.63
CA ALA A 174 -7.52 -25.60 -62.61
C ALA A 174 -8.16 -25.27 -61.24
N THR A 175 -7.77 -24.13 -60.66
CA THR A 175 -8.30 -23.61 -59.39
C THR A 175 -8.61 -22.13 -59.49
N ALA A 176 -9.62 -21.68 -58.73
CA ALA A 176 -10.02 -20.29 -58.67
C ALA A 176 -10.58 -19.93 -57.28
N ARG A 177 -10.56 -18.63 -56.94
CA ARG A 177 -11.16 -18.10 -55.71
C ARG A 177 -12.13 -16.97 -56.00
N ALA A 178 -13.22 -16.90 -55.23
CA ALA A 178 -14.18 -15.80 -55.29
C ALA A 178 -13.70 -14.61 -54.44
N LEU A 179 -13.97 -13.39 -54.91
CA LEU A 179 -13.68 -12.14 -54.23
C LEU A 179 -14.99 -11.54 -53.69
N LEU A 180 -14.98 -11.06 -52.44
CA LEU A 180 -16.10 -10.31 -51.85
C LEU A 180 -15.96 -8.81 -52.14
N THR A 181 -17.07 -8.10 -52.20
CA THR A 181 -17.06 -6.63 -52.20
C THR A 181 -16.37 -6.13 -50.93
N ILE A 182 -15.39 -5.23 -51.06
CA ILE A 182 -14.69 -4.65 -49.91
C ILE A 182 -15.71 -3.81 -49.14
N GLY A 183 -16.02 -4.21 -47.90
CA GLY A 183 -16.87 -3.43 -47.01
C GLY A 183 -16.28 -2.03 -46.74
N PRO A 184 -17.07 -1.08 -46.22
CA PRO A 184 -16.56 0.24 -45.89
C PRO A 184 -15.36 0.16 -44.93
N ALA A 185 -14.42 1.10 -45.07
CA ALA A 185 -13.29 1.25 -44.17
C ALA A 185 -13.77 1.30 -42.71
N TYR A 186 -12.96 0.76 -41.79
CA TYR A 186 -13.25 0.75 -40.36
C TYR A 186 -13.55 2.16 -39.87
N ASP A 187 -14.73 2.36 -39.27
CA ASP A 187 -15.03 3.63 -38.58
C ASP A 187 -14.32 3.60 -37.23
N GLN A 188 -13.21 4.32 -37.14
CA GLN A 188 -12.37 4.37 -35.96
C GLN A 188 -12.94 5.28 -34.87
N ALA A 189 -13.79 6.25 -35.22
CA ALA A 189 -14.27 7.26 -34.26
C ALA A 189 -15.02 6.67 -33.05
N PRO A 190 -15.87 5.63 -33.20
CA PRO A 190 -16.47 4.95 -32.05
C PRO A 190 -15.45 4.25 -31.13
N LEU A 191 -14.38 3.70 -31.69
CA LEU A 191 -13.31 3.05 -30.92
C LEU A 191 -12.52 4.10 -30.12
N ASP A 192 -12.10 5.19 -30.78
CA ASP A 192 -11.37 6.27 -30.12
C ASP A 192 -12.22 6.91 -29.00
N ALA A 193 -13.53 7.07 -29.23
CA ALA A 193 -14.46 7.57 -28.22
C ALA A 193 -14.65 6.62 -27.03
N ALA A 194 -14.62 5.30 -27.25
CA ALA A 194 -14.71 4.32 -26.15
C ALA A 194 -13.45 4.30 -25.28
N PHE A 195 -12.28 4.58 -25.86
CA PHE A 195 -11.00 4.62 -25.13
C PHE A 195 -10.72 5.97 -24.48
N ALA A 196 -11.27 7.06 -25.02
CA ALA A 196 -11.14 8.38 -24.44
C ALA A 196 -11.97 8.53 -23.17
N SER A 197 -11.35 9.02 -22.10
CA SER A 197 -12.11 9.50 -20.94
C SER A 197 -12.66 10.91 -21.21
N THR A 198 -13.72 11.28 -20.51
CA THR A 198 -14.30 12.62 -20.44
C THR A 198 -14.65 12.93 -18.98
N ASP A 199 -15.15 14.14 -18.69
CA ASP A 199 -15.58 14.52 -17.33
C ASP A 199 -16.70 13.61 -16.77
N THR A 200 -17.46 12.98 -17.65
CA THR A 200 -18.63 12.16 -17.29
C THR A 200 -18.46 10.66 -17.54
N PHE A 201 -17.41 10.26 -18.27
CA PHE A 201 -17.20 8.89 -18.74
C PHE A 201 -15.74 8.48 -18.60
N THR A 202 -15.46 7.35 -17.98
CA THR A 202 -14.10 6.79 -17.91
C THR A 202 -13.90 5.85 -19.09
N GLY A 203 -12.88 6.14 -19.91
CA GLY A 203 -12.52 5.36 -21.09
C GLY A 203 -12.02 3.96 -20.72
N VAL A 204 -12.14 3.02 -21.68
CA VAL A 204 -11.81 1.59 -21.47
C VAL A 204 -10.38 1.40 -20.97
N PHE A 205 -9.40 2.11 -21.51
CA PHE A 205 -8.00 2.01 -21.08
C PHE A 205 -7.82 2.32 -19.59
N ALA A 206 -8.41 3.42 -19.12
CA ALA A 206 -8.31 3.85 -17.73
C ALA A 206 -9.10 2.92 -16.76
N LEU A 207 -10.07 2.16 -17.26
CA LEU A 207 -10.82 1.16 -16.50
C LEU A 207 -10.10 -0.19 -16.43
N SER A 208 -9.36 -0.56 -17.47
CA SER A 208 -8.80 -1.92 -17.65
C SER A 208 -7.34 -2.07 -17.23
N GLN A 209 -6.70 -0.99 -16.81
CA GLN A 209 -5.26 -0.96 -16.49
C GLN A 209 -5.03 -0.33 -15.13
N ASP A 210 -3.91 -0.70 -14.51
CA ASP A 210 -3.45 -0.03 -13.30
C ASP A 210 -3.21 1.47 -13.59
N PRO A 211 -3.41 2.35 -12.60
CA PRO A 211 -3.07 3.76 -12.75
C PRO A 211 -1.61 3.93 -13.20
N ILE A 212 -1.38 4.71 -14.26
CA ILE A 212 -0.03 5.05 -14.71
C ILE A 212 0.71 5.77 -13.57
N ILE A 213 1.88 5.24 -13.18
CA ILE A 213 2.74 5.77 -12.11
C ILE A 213 3.35 7.11 -12.54
N ILE A 214 3.89 7.16 -13.76
CA ILE A 214 4.46 8.40 -14.32
C ILE A 214 3.57 8.91 -15.47
N PRO A 215 2.79 9.98 -15.26
CA PRO A 215 1.89 10.52 -16.26
C PRO A 215 2.63 11.18 -17.44
N GLN A 216 2.17 10.93 -18.66
CA GLN A 216 2.79 11.39 -19.92
C GLN A 216 1.72 11.85 -20.92
N ALA A 217 2.04 12.83 -21.78
CA ALA A 217 1.09 13.38 -22.76
C ALA A 217 0.43 12.34 -23.67
N ALA A 218 1.09 11.20 -23.91
CA ALA A 218 0.51 10.13 -24.71
C ALA A 218 -0.74 9.50 -24.08
N TYR A 219 -0.95 9.67 -22.77
CA TYR A 219 -2.13 9.20 -22.05
C TYR A 219 -3.24 10.26 -21.90
N ASN A 220 -3.08 11.45 -22.49
CA ASN A 220 -4.01 12.57 -22.32
C ASN A 220 -5.46 12.20 -22.67
N THR A 221 -5.67 11.55 -23.80
CA THR A 221 -7.01 11.12 -24.25
C THR A 221 -7.58 10.04 -23.34
N ALA A 222 -6.77 9.06 -22.95
CA ALA A 222 -7.20 7.94 -22.11
C ALA A 222 -7.66 8.37 -20.71
N TYR A 223 -7.11 9.45 -20.15
CA TYR A 223 -7.45 9.95 -18.81
C TYR A 223 -8.15 11.31 -18.79
N ASN A 224 -8.53 11.87 -19.94
CA ASN A 224 -9.09 13.23 -20.02
C ASN A 224 -8.18 14.26 -19.33
N ALA A 225 -6.89 14.22 -19.64
CA ALA A 225 -5.84 14.95 -18.93
C ALA A 225 -4.99 15.80 -19.89
N ASN A 226 -4.26 16.76 -19.32
CA ASN A 226 -3.22 17.52 -20.01
C ASN A 226 -1.88 17.28 -19.31
N PHE A 227 -1.35 16.07 -19.47
CA PHE A 227 -0.04 15.69 -18.99
C PHE A 227 1.08 16.41 -19.73
N PRO A 228 2.24 16.64 -19.08
CA PRO A 228 3.41 17.20 -19.74
C PRO A 228 3.85 16.33 -20.93
N GLY A 229 4.04 16.96 -22.10
CA GLY A 229 4.61 16.33 -23.29
C GLY A 229 6.12 16.50 -23.44
N ASP A 230 6.75 17.21 -22.50
CA ASP A 230 8.19 17.47 -22.53
C ASP A 230 8.98 16.28 -22.00
N LYS A 231 9.91 15.77 -22.82
CA LYS A 231 10.85 14.68 -22.51
C LYS A 231 11.70 14.94 -21.26
N ARG A 232 11.81 16.20 -20.80
CA ARG A 232 12.50 16.62 -19.56
C ARG A 232 11.71 16.35 -18.27
N SER A 233 10.55 15.70 -18.37
CA SER A 233 9.78 15.17 -17.23
C SER A 233 10.09 13.69 -16.97
N TRP A 234 11.09 13.14 -17.69
CA TRP A 234 11.51 11.74 -17.60
C TRP A 234 12.87 11.62 -16.92
N ILE A 235 13.17 10.40 -16.50
CA ILE A 235 14.40 10.06 -15.78
C ILE A 235 15.61 10.19 -16.72
N GLN A 236 16.64 10.89 -16.25
CA GLN A 236 17.88 11.14 -16.98
C GLN A 236 18.96 10.12 -16.61
N GLN A 237 20.03 10.07 -17.40
CA GLN A 237 21.12 9.10 -17.22
C GLN A 237 21.77 9.15 -15.83
N GLY A 238 21.91 10.35 -15.27
CA GLY A 238 22.55 10.60 -13.97
C GLY A 238 21.60 10.59 -12.77
N ASP A 239 20.31 10.38 -12.98
CA ASP A 239 19.34 10.35 -11.89
C ASP A 239 19.43 9.00 -11.16
N TRP A 240 19.47 9.05 -9.83
CA TRP A 240 19.45 7.88 -8.94
C TRP A 240 18.22 7.85 -8.03
N ASP A 241 17.39 8.88 -8.12
CA ASP A 241 16.14 8.99 -7.41
C ASP A 241 15.10 9.80 -8.21
N PHE A 242 13.82 9.41 -8.09
CA PHE A 242 12.68 10.13 -8.64
C PHE A 242 11.93 10.83 -7.51
N ARG A 243 11.76 12.15 -7.60
CA ARG A 243 11.20 12.96 -6.49
C ARG A 243 9.83 13.49 -6.84
N PHE A 244 8.82 13.19 -6.01
CA PHE A 244 7.54 13.89 -5.97
C PHE A 244 7.59 14.97 -4.87
N PHE A 245 7.69 16.22 -5.29
CA PHE A 245 7.15 17.35 -4.54
C PHE A 245 6.15 18.07 -5.45
N ASN A 246 5.07 18.63 -4.89
CA ASN A 246 4.15 19.51 -5.62
C ASN A 246 4.96 20.52 -6.46
N GLY A 247 4.62 20.57 -7.75
CA GLY A 247 5.62 20.47 -8.80
C GLY A 247 6.60 21.64 -8.98
N PRO A 248 7.78 21.37 -9.55
CA PRO A 248 8.55 22.39 -10.27
C PRO A 248 7.69 23.12 -11.34
N VAL A 249 8.13 24.28 -11.84
CA VAL A 249 7.53 24.87 -13.04
C VAL A 249 7.62 23.84 -14.18
N ASN A 250 6.46 23.42 -14.70
CA ASN A 250 6.38 22.33 -15.67
C ASN A 250 6.61 22.75 -17.10
N GLY A 251 6.37 24.02 -17.40
CA GLY A 251 6.60 24.62 -18.69
C GLY A 251 6.29 26.11 -18.66
N ILE A 252 6.81 26.82 -19.66
CA ILE A 252 6.46 28.22 -19.92
C ILE A 252 5.98 28.32 -21.35
N THR A 253 4.72 28.69 -21.52
CA THR A 253 4.10 28.86 -22.83
C THR A 253 4.15 30.32 -23.24
N LEU A 254 4.70 30.59 -24.43
CA LEU A 254 4.63 31.91 -25.04
C LEU A 254 3.19 32.15 -25.54
N MET A 255 2.49 33.10 -24.93
CA MET A 255 1.10 33.43 -25.28
C MET A 255 1.01 34.52 -26.34
N ALA A 256 2.01 35.39 -26.41
CA ALA A 256 2.12 36.39 -27.45
C ALA A 256 3.60 36.69 -27.73
N ALA A 257 3.98 36.74 -29.00
CA ALA A 257 5.35 36.96 -29.44
C ALA A 257 5.85 38.41 -29.25
N GLY A 258 4.91 39.37 -29.20
CA GLY A 258 5.24 40.80 -29.23
C GLY A 258 5.97 41.21 -30.51
N SER A 259 6.46 42.46 -30.56
CA SER A 259 7.22 42.99 -31.69
C SER A 259 8.19 44.11 -31.29
N GLY A 260 9.16 44.39 -32.15
CA GLY A 260 10.14 45.47 -31.97
C GLY A 260 11.36 45.11 -31.10
N TYR A 261 11.57 43.83 -30.78
CA TYR A 261 12.72 43.40 -29.97
C TYR A 261 14.01 43.44 -30.78
N THR A 262 14.98 44.25 -30.36
CA THR A 262 16.31 44.37 -30.97
C THR A 262 17.37 43.54 -30.26
N THR A 263 17.12 43.16 -29.01
CA THR A 263 17.93 42.23 -28.22
C THR A 263 17.02 41.29 -27.42
N VAL A 264 17.55 40.15 -26.97
CA VAL A 264 16.77 39.14 -26.23
C VAL A 264 16.26 39.72 -24.90
N PRO A 265 14.95 39.67 -24.61
CA PRO A 265 14.41 40.16 -23.33
C PRO A 265 14.78 39.21 -22.18
N THR A 266 14.94 39.77 -20.98
CA THR A 266 15.16 39.00 -19.75
C THR A 266 13.84 38.40 -19.28
N VAL A 267 13.86 37.12 -18.90
CA VAL A 267 12.70 36.43 -18.33
C VAL A 267 12.85 36.36 -16.81
N THR A 268 11.85 36.87 -16.10
CA THR A 268 11.80 36.81 -14.63
C THR A 268 10.56 36.04 -14.20
N ILE A 269 10.75 35.05 -13.33
CA ILE A 269 9.68 34.21 -12.79
C ILE A 269 9.51 34.58 -11.32
N THR A 270 8.33 35.08 -10.96
CA THR A 270 8.05 35.58 -9.59
C THR A 270 6.66 35.15 -9.13
N GLY A 271 6.43 35.15 -7.82
CA GLY A 271 5.18 34.69 -7.23
C GLY A 271 5.01 33.17 -7.33
N GLY A 272 3.77 32.69 -7.14
CA GLY A 272 3.48 31.26 -7.17
C GLY A 272 4.00 30.47 -5.98
N GLY A 273 4.53 31.10 -4.92
CA GLY A 273 4.95 30.44 -3.67
C GLY A 273 6.30 29.70 -3.70
N GLY A 274 6.89 29.46 -4.88
CA GLY A 274 8.14 28.70 -5.06
C GLY A 274 9.38 29.56 -5.34
N THR A 275 10.55 28.92 -5.40
CA THR A 275 11.84 29.58 -5.68
C THR A 275 12.70 28.79 -6.66
N GLY A 276 13.69 29.44 -7.29
CA GLY A 276 14.72 28.76 -8.09
C GLY A 276 14.34 28.42 -9.54
N ALA A 277 13.15 28.80 -10.03
CA ALA A 277 12.86 28.68 -11.45
C ALA A 277 13.51 29.82 -12.25
N ALA A 278 14.21 29.48 -13.32
CA ALA A 278 14.84 30.43 -14.22
C ALA A 278 14.54 30.05 -15.67
N ALA A 279 14.44 31.04 -16.55
CA ALA A 279 14.19 30.84 -17.98
C ALA A 279 14.93 31.89 -18.82
N THR A 280 15.06 31.62 -20.11
CA THR A 280 15.60 32.54 -21.12
C THR A 280 14.61 32.68 -22.27
N ALA A 281 14.64 33.81 -22.97
CA ALA A 281 13.88 34.01 -24.19
C ALA A 281 14.76 33.82 -25.42
N ALA A 282 14.14 33.57 -26.57
CA ALA A 282 14.77 33.67 -27.88
C ALA A 282 14.01 34.67 -28.75
N ILE A 283 14.74 35.38 -29.61
CA ILE A 283 14.15 36.25 -30.64
C ILE A 283 14.52 35.75 -32.02
N ALA A 284 13.58 35.86 -32.96
CA ALA A 284 13.83 35.69 -34.39
C ALA A 284 13.27 36.90 -35.13
N GLY A 285 14.14 37.63 -35.83
CA GLY A 285 13.81 38.97 -36.31
C GLY A 285 13.50 39.90 -35.14
N ALA A 286 12.34 40.58 -35.18
CA ALA A 286 11.91 41.54 -34.16
C ALA A 286 10.91 40.97 -33.13
N ASN A 287 10.71 39.65 -33.09
CA ASN A 287 9.67 39.00 -32.27
C ASN A 287 10.30 37.96 -31.33
N VAL A 288 9.73 37.79 -30.12
CA VAL A 288 10.05 36.66 -29.25
C VAL A 288 9.44 35.41 -29.87
N ASN A 289 10.26 34.39 -30.16
CA ASN A 289 9.81 33.16 -30.81
C ASN A 289 9.86 31.92 -29.90
N GLY A 290 10.41 32.05 -28.69
CA GLY A 290 10.45 30.96 -27.72
C GLY A 290 10.85 31.41 -26.32
N ILE A 291 10.44 30.63 -25.32
CA ILE A 291 10.89 30.75 -23.94
C ILE A 291 11.40 29.39 -23.50
N THR A 292 12.64 29.33 -23.04
CA THR A 292 13.32 28.12 -22.60
C THR A 292 13.49 28.16 -21.09
N LEU A 293 12.79 27.28 -20.39
CA LEU A 293 13.00 27.04 -18.96
C LEU A 293 14.39 26.42 -18.73
N LEU A 294 15.21 27.04 -17.89
CA LEU A 294 16.57 26.63 -17.54
C LEU A 294 16.60 25.79 -16.27
N THR A 295 15.99 26.28 -15.20
CA THR A 295 15.82 25.56 -13.94
C THR A 295 14.35 25.58 -13.58
N ARG A 296 13.83 24.47 -13.06
CA ARG A 296 12.39 24.37 -12.80
C ARG A 296 11.98 24.90 -11.42
N GLY A 297 12.96 25.17 -10.55
CA GLY A 297 12.74 25.58 -9.17
C GLY A 297 11.96 24.54 -8.36
N SER A 298 11.53 24.93 -7.17
CA SER A 298 10.79 24.08 -6.24
C SER A 298 9.71 24.88 -5.49
N ALA A 299 8.75 24.16 -4.90
CA ALA A 299 7.72 24.70 -4.01
C ALA A 299 6.70 25.69 -4.63
N TYR A 300 6.40 25.60 -5.93
CA TYR A 300 5.36 26.45 -6.53
C TYR A 300 3.95 25.94 -6.19
N THR A 301 3.14 26.76 -5.51
CA THR A 301 1.79 26.48 -4.99
C THR A 301 0.66 27.00 -5.89
N SER A 302 0.97 27.93 -6.79
CA SER A 302 0.10 28.42 -7.88
C SER A 302 0.98 28.78 -9.08
N ASN A 303 0.39 28.94 -10.27
CA ASN A 303 1.16 29.31 -11.47
C ASN A 303 1.97 30.59 -11.20
N PRO A 304 3.32 30.54 -11.28
CA PRO A 304 4.11 31.74 -11.08
C PRO A 304 3.91 32.71 -12.25
N THR A 305 4.12 33.99 -11.98
CA THR A 305 4.02 35.04 -12.99
C THR A 305 5.32 35.11 -13.78
N VAL A 306 5.23 34.98 -15.11
CA VAL A 306 6.36 35.15 -16.03
C VAL A 306 6.33 36.56 -16.61
N THR A 307 7.38 37.32 -16.35
CA THR A 307 7.54 38.68 -16.89
C THR A 307 8.71 38.72 -17.87
N LEU A 308 8.48 39.26 -19.06
CA LEU A 308 9.53 39.56 -20.03
C LEU A 308 9.84 41.06 -19.97
N SER A 309 11.09 41.42 -19.73
CA SER A 309 11.52 42.83 -19.62
C SER A 309 12.80 43.10 -20.42
N GLY A 310 12.97 44.35 -20.88
CA GLY A 310 14.10 44.74 -21.74
C GLY A 310 13.93 44.33 -23.21
N GLY A 311 15.02 44.35 -23.97
CA GLY A 311 15.04 43.91 -25.37
C GLY A 311 14.57 44.93 -26.41
N GLY A 312 14.09 46.11 -26.01
CA GLY A 312 13.67 47.21 -26.91
C GLY A 312 12.28 47.07 -27.54
N GLY A 313 11.61 45.93 -27.37
CA GLY A 313 10.27 45.64 -27.91
C GLY A 313 9.14 45.68 -26.89
N THR A 314 7.90 45.46 -27.34
CA THR A 314 6.71 45.41 -26.47
C THR A 314 5.75 44.28 -26.87
N GLY A 315 4.86 43.91 -25.94
CA GLY A 315 3.72 43.03 -26.23
C GLY A 315 3.97 41.52 -26.09
N ALA A 316 5.19 41.07 -25.79
CA ALA A 316 5.42 39.65 -25.52
C ALA A 316 4.83 39.24 -24.16
N ARG A 317 4.17 38.07 -24.11
CA ARG A 317 3.55 37.51 -22.89
C ARG A 317 3.80 36.03 -22.82
N ALA A 318 4.07 35.52 -21.62
CA ALA A 318 4.22 34.09 -21.37
C ALA A 318 3.55 33.70 -20.05
N ALA A 319 3.20 32.43 -19.89
CA ALA A 319 2.60 31.89 -18.68
C ALA A 319 3.33 30.61 -18.25
N ALA A 320 3.60 30.49 -16.95
CA ALA A 320 4.14 29.27 -16.35
C ALA A 320 3.01 28.39 -15.81
N THR A 321 3.19 27.07 -15.85
CA THR A 321 2.22 26.10 -15.32
C THR A 321 2.84 25.19 -14.26
N ILE A 322 2.02 24.78 -13.28
CA ILE A 322 2.32 23.71 -12.31
C ILE A 322 1.25 22.61 -12.39
N THR A 323 1.57 21.39 -11.96
CA THR A 323 0.61 20.28 -11.81
C THR A 323 0.65 19.71 -10.39
N ARG A 324 -0.51 19.35 -9.85
CA ARG A 324 -0.69 18.80 -8.49
C ARG A 324 -1.53 17.50 -8.51
N VAL A 325 -1.57 16.79 -7.38
CA VAL A 325 -2.40 15.59 -7.16
C VAL A 325 -3.26 15.75 -5.89
N VAL A 326 -4.34 14.96 -5.76
CA VAL A 326 -5.17 14.84 -4.55
C VAL A 326 -4.50 13.86 -3.59
N ASN A 327 -4.09 14.32 -2.41
CA ASN A 327 -3.36 13.48 -1.44
C ASN A 327 -4.29 12.79 -0.45
N THR A 328 -5.23 13.55 0.12
CA THR A 328 -6.20 13.02 1.09
C THR A 328 -7.58 13.61 0.85
N VAL A 329 -8.60 12.94 1.38
CA VAL A 329 -9.96 13.47 1.39
C VAL A 329 -10.49 13.43 2.81
N THR A 330 -10.82 14.59 3.36
CA THR A 330 -11.36 14.71 4.71
C THR A 330 -12.88 14.75 4.65
N VAL A 331 -13.54 13.85 5.38
CA VAL A 331 -15.00 13.88 5.57
C VAL A 331 -15.36 15.07 6.44
N THR A 332 -16.14 16.00 5.89
CA THR A 332 -16.65 17.18 6.60
C THR A 332 -18.06 16.99 7.12
N ASN A 333 -18.81 16.04 6.55
CA ASN A 333 -20.06 15.53 7.09
C ASN A 333 -20.26 14.09 6.62
N GLY A 334 -20.49 13.15 7.55
CA GLY A 334 -20.69 11.73 7.20
C GLY A 334 -22.06 11.40 6.60
N GLY A 335 -23.00 12.36 6.60
CA GLY A 335 -24.38 12.14 6.17
C GLY A 335 -25.13 11.12 7.06
N ALA A 336 -26.21 10.55 6.54
CA ALA A 336 -26.99 9.51 7.21
C ALA A 336 -27.72 8.59 6.21
N GLY A 337 -28.06 7.38 6.67
CA GLY A 337 -28.86 6.40 5.91
C GLY A 337 -28.08 5.54 4.92
N TYR A 338 -26.74 5.55 4.97
CA TYR A 338 -25.92 4.75 4.07
C TYR A 338 -25.94 3.27 4.47
N THR A 339 -26.47 2.39 3.61
CA THR A 339 -26.52 0.94 3.82
C THR A 339 -25.37 0.21 3.14
N THR A 340 -24.76 0.83 2.13
CA THR A 340 -23.52 0.37 1.49
C THR A 340 -22.60 1.57 1.22
N ALA A 341 -21.31 1.31 0.97
CA ALA A 341 -20.35 2.37 0.66
C ALA A 341 -20.74 3.13 -0.62
N PRO A 342 -20.90 4.47 -0.58
CA PRO A 342 -21.16 5.25 -1.78
C PRO A 342 -19.90 5.37 -2.65
N THR A 343 -20.08 5.55 -3.94
CA THR A 343 -18.99 5.88 -4.86
C THR A 343 -18.55 7.33 -4.64
N VAL A 344 -17.24 7.54 -4.46
CA VAL A 344 -16.64 8.89 -4.35
C VAL A 344 -16.28 9.39 -5.74
N ARG A 345 -16.73 10.60 -6.10
CA ARG A 345 -16.41 11.26 -7.38
C ARG A 345 -15.72 12.60 -7.11
N PHE A 346 -14.71 12.90 -7.91
CA PHE A 346 -13.98 14.17 -7.91
C PHE A 346 -14.36 14.98 -9.15
N ASN A 347 -14.84 16.21 -8.96
CA ASN A 347 -15.26 17.09 -10.07
C ASN A 347 -14.52 18.43 -10.01
N GLY A 348 -14.10 18.95 -11.16
CA GLY A 348 -13.38 20.22 -11.26
C GLY A 348 -11.90 20.12 -10.85
N GLY A 349 -11.28 21.25 -10.51
CA GLY A 349 -9.87 21.29 -10.11
C GLY A 349 -8.86 21.28 -11.26
N GLY A 350 -9.31 21.11 -12.50
CA GLY A 350 -8.47 21.15 -13.71
C GLY A 350 -7.58 19.92 -13.94
N GLY A 351 -7.73 18.87 -13.11
CA GLY A 351 -7.05 17.59 -13.23
C GLY A 351 -8.03 16.42 -13.28
N SER A 352 -7.52 15.20 -13.46
CA SER A 352 -8.33 13.99 -13.63
C SER A 352 -7.68 12.75 -13.00
N GLY A 353 -8.44 11.66 -12.93
CA GLY A 353 -7.96 10.37 -12.42
C GLY A 353 -7.95 10.21 -10.91
N ALA A 354 -8.41 11.20 -10.12
CA ALA A 354 -8.56 11.00 -8.69
C ALA A 354 -9.67 9.97 -8.42
N ALA A 355 -9.36 8.97 -7.61
CA ALA A 355 -10.26 7.91 -7.18
C ALA A 355 -10.10 7.68 -5.68
N ALA A 356 -11.21 7.33 -5.03
CA ALA A 356 -11.23 7.06 -3.60
C ALA A 356 -12.37 6.11 -3.25
N THR A 357 -12.21 5.37 -2.16
CA THR A 357 -13.24 4.52 -1.57
C THR A 357 -13.75 5.14 -0.27
N ALA A 358 -15.06 5.03 -0.04
CA ALA A 358 -15.70 5.50 1.19
C ALA A 358 -15.89 4.32 2.15
N THR A 359 -15.58 4.53 3.44
CA THR A 359 -15.91 3.58 4.51
C THR A 359 -17.22 4.01 5.17
N VAL A 360 -18.13 3.06 5.36
CA VAL A 360 -19.42 3.29 6.04
C VAL A 360 -19.48 2.51 7.33
N SER A 361 -19.85 3.19 8.42
CA SER A 361 -20.14 2.57 9.71
C SER A 361 -21.31 3.31 10.39
N GLY A 362 -22.19 2.56 11.06
CA GLY A 362 -23.36 3.13 11.74
C GLY A 362 -24.29 3.95 10.83
N GLY A 363 -24.37 3.62 9.53
CA GLY A 363 -25.19 4.33 8.56
C GLY A 363 -24.60 5.64 8.03
N ARG A 364 -23.32 5.94 8.28
CA ARG A 364 -22.63 7.18 7.91
C ARG A 364 -21.30 6.90 7.21
N VAL A 365 -20.86 7.81 6.33
CA VAL A 365 -19.50 7.80 5.78
C VAL A 365 -18.53 8.27 6.87
N THR A 366 -17.61 7.42 7.30
CA THR A 366 -16.67 7.70 8.40
C THR A 366 -15.26 8.01 7.95
N ALA A 367 -14.85 7.50 6.78
CA ALA A 367 -13.53 7.75 6.20
C ALA A 367 -13.59 7.71 4.67
N ILE A 368 -12.61 8.36 4.04
CA ILE A 368 -12.40 8.28 2.59
C ILE A 368 -10.92 8.00 2.36
N THR A 369 -10.63 6.87 1.73
CA THR A 369 -9.28 6.46 1.38
C THR A 369 -9.05 6.78 -0.08
N VAL A 370 -8.12 7.68 -0.36
CA VAL A 370 -7.70 7.98 -1.73
C VAL A 370 -6.96 6.76 -2.28
N THR A 371 -7.52 6.15 -3.33
CA THR A 371 -6.92 5.00 -4.03
C THR A 371 -6.12 5.44 -5.25
N ASN A 372 -6.40 6.63 -5.78
CA ASN A 372 -5.59 7.30 -6.79
C ASN A 372 -5.69 8.81 -6.56
N GLY A 373 -4.57 9.50 -6.41
CA GLY A 373 -4.58 10.97 -6.23
C GLY A 373 -4.92 11.74 -7.51
N GLY A 374 -4.97 11.05 -8.66
CA GLY A 374 -5.09 11.67 -9.95
C GLY A 374 -3.94 12.63 -10.22
N THR A 375 -4.10 13.46 -11.24
CA THR A 375 -2.98 14.19 -11.84
C THR A 375 -3.46 15.47 -12.52
N GLY A 376 -2.54 16.42 -12.73
CA GLY A 376 -2.83 17.64 -13.49
C GLY A 376 -3.72 18.66 -12.78
N TYR A 377 -4.07 18.44 -11.50
CA TYR A 377 -4.92 19.37 -10.78
C TYR A 377 -4.20 20.71 -10.59
N THR A 378 -4.89 21.79 -10.94
CA THR A 378 -4.45 23.19 -10.78
C THR A 378 -5.14 23.86 -9.59
N SER A 379 -6.21 23.26 -9.07
CA SER A 379 -6.92 23.61 -7.83
C SER A 379 -7.60 22.37 -7.24
N ALA A 380 -8.08 22.43 -5.99
CA ALA A 380 -8.71 21.29 -5.33
C ALA A 380 -10.02 20.89 -6.01
N PRO A 381 -10.20 19.62 -6.41
CA PRO A 381 -11.47 19.15 -6.94
C PRO A 381 -12.53 19.10 -5.83
N THR A 382 -13.79 19.30 -6.23
CA THR A 382 -14.94 19.08 -5.36
C THR A 382 -15.21 17.58 -5.22
N VAL A 383 -15.53 17.13 -4.01
CA VAL A 383 -15.85 15.72 -3.73
C VAL A 383 -17.36 15.55 -3.64
N SER A 384 -17.91 14.58 -4.37
CA SER A 384 -19.33 14.22 -4.37
C SER A 384 -19.52 12.71 -4.18
N PHE A 385 -20.67 12.32 -3.66
CA PHE A 385 -21.01 10.91 -3.39
C PHE A 385 -22.22 10.48 -4.21
N VAL A 386 -22.18 9.29 -4.79
CA VAL A 386 -23.28 8.69 -5.55
C VAL A 386 -23.55 7.27 -5.05
N GLY A 387 -24.82 6.91 -4.86
CA GLY A 387 -25.24 5.57 -4.40
C GLY A 387 -25.16 5.39 -2.88
N GLY A 388 -25.16 4.14 -2.42
CA GLY A 388 -25.03 3.78 -1.00
C GLY A 388 -26.30 3.87 -0.15
N GLY A 389 -27.44 4.28 -0.73
CA GLY A 389 -28.75 4.35 -0.04
C GLY A 389 -28.96 5.55 0.89
N GLY A 390 -27.90 6.28 1.24
CA GLY A 390 -27.93 7.44 2.14
C GLY A 390 -27.81 8.80 1.44
N SER A 391 -27.83 9.88 2.23
CA SER A 391 -27.65 11.26 1.73
C SER A 391 -26.93 12.17 2.73
N GLY A 392 -26.47 13.33 2.25
CA GLY A 392 -25.91 14.40 3.09
C GLY A 392 -24.41 14.31 3.39
N ALA A 393 -23.70 13.32 2.85
CA ALA A 393 -22.25 13.25 3.02
C ALA A 393 -21.53 14.39 2.26
N ARG A 394 -20.51 14.98 2.89
CA ARG A 394 -19.66 16.04 2.35
C ARG A 394 -18.20 15.75 2.70
N ALA A 395 -17.30 16.08 1.78
CA ALA A 395 -15.86 15.94 1.99
C ALA A 395 -15.08 16.98 1.19
N THR A 396 -13.83 17.17 1.58
CA THR A 396 -12.90 18.12 0.95
C THR A 396 -11.64 17.38 0.51
N ALA A 397 -11.25 17.55 -0.75
CA ALA A 397 -9.99 17.03 -1.28
C ALA A 397 -8.83 17.95 -0.88
N ASN A 398 -7.80 17.40 -0.24
CA ASN A 398 -6.59 18.11 0.13
C ASN A 398 -5.45 17.74 -0.83
N MET A 399 -4.68 18.75 -1.22
CA MET A 399 -3.62 18.62 -2.23
C MET A 399 -2.23 18.98 -1.69
N THR A 400 -2.07 18.98 -0.38
CA THR A 400 -0.84 19.34 0.36
C THR A 400 -0.17 18.07 0.90
N GLY A 401 1.16 18.03 0.91
CA GLY A 401 1.94 16.81 1.13
C GLY A 401 2.12 16.42 2.60
N VAL A 402 2.83 15.30 2.80
CA VAL A 402 3.33 14.80 4.08
C VAL A 402 4.86 14.83 4.06
N VAL A 403 5.51 14.97 5.22
CA VAL A 403 6.97 14.76 5.35
C VAL A 403 7.23 13.27 5.22
N ASN A 404 8.15 12.87 4.35
CA ASN A 404 8.31 11.47 3.95
C ASN A 404 9.58 10.83 4.54
N SER A 405 10.72 11.51 4.43
CA SER A 405 11.97 11.08 5.05
C SER A 405 12.78 12.27 5.55
N LEU A 406 13.72 11.98 6.44
CA LEU A 406 14.67 12.95 6.97
C LEU A 406 16.07 12.48 6.63
N ARG A 407 16.82 13.28 5.88
CA ARG A 407 18.21 12.98 5.53
C ARG A 407 19.15 13.82 6.38
N ILE A 408 20.05 13.17 7.12
CA ILE A 408 21.12 13.86 7.83
C ILE A 408 22.08 14.47 6.79
N THR A 409 22.31 15.78 6.89
CA THR A 409 23.29 16.51 6.07
C THR A 409 24.56 16.83 6.84
N ASN A 410 24.49 16.85 8.16
CA ASN A 410 25.64 16.91 9.05
C ASN A 410 25.31 16.17 10.34
N SER A 411 26.13 15.20 10.74
CA SER A 411 25.91 14.42 11.97
C SER A 411 26.25 15.20 13.25
N GLY A 412 26.93 16.34 13.12
CA GLY A 412 27.42 17.13 14.25
C GLY A 412 28.44 16.39 15.11
N THR A 413 28.86 17.01 16.22
CA THR A 413 29.85 16.43 17.15
C THR A 413 29.52 16.76 18.61
N GLY A 414 30.04 15.95 19.54
CA GLY A 414 29.95 16.18 20.99
C GLY A 414 28.68 15.67 21.67
N TYR A 415 27.84 14.87 20.98
CA TYR A 415 26.60 14.36 21.57
C TYR A 415 26.87 13.25 22.60
N SER A 416 26.42 13.46 23.84
CA SER A 416 26.47 12.51 24.96
C SER A 416 25.13 11.82 25.23
N SER A 417 24.04 12.32 24.65
CA SER A 417 22.71 11.71 24.63
C SER A 417 21.95 12.14 23.36
N ALA A 418 20.88 11.42 23.00
CA ALA A 418 20.11 11.71 21.79
C ALA A 418 19.46 13.11 21.85
N PRO A 419 19.65 13.97 20.83
CA PRO A 419 19.01 15.29 20.79
C PRO A 419 17.52 15.19 20.44
N THR A 420 16.74 16.18 20.86
CA THR A 420 15.35 16.35 20.44
C THR A 420 15.29 16.91 19.03
N VAL A 421 14.48 16.28 18.16
CA VAL A 421 14.24 16.70 16.78
C VAL A 421 12.95 17.50 16.71
N THR A 422 13.03 18.73 16.19
CA THR A 422 11.86 19.58 15.94
C THR A 422 11.66 19.77 14.44
N ILE A 423 10.43 19.57 13.97
CA ILE A 423 10.02 19.78 12.58
C ILE A 423 9.08 20.98 12.55
N SER A 424 9.50 22.08 11.94
CA SER A 424 8.76 23.36 11.98
C SER A 424 8.72 24.06 10.63
N GLY A 425 7.69 24.86 10.38
CA GLY A 425 7.49 25.53 9.09
C GLY A 425 6.94 24.60 8.01
N GLY A 426 7.00 25.05 6.75
CA GLY A 426 6.50 24.27 5.60
C GLY A 426 4.98 24.12 5.54
N GLY A 427 4.21 24.99 6.20
CA GLY A 427 2.73 25.09 6.12
C GLY A 427 1.92 23.94 6.71
N GLY A 428 2.56 22.81 7.04
CA GLY A 428 1.91 21.63 7.62
C GLY A 428 2.01 21.52 9.13
N THR A 429 1.33 20.52 9.69
CA THR A 429 1.32 20.21 11.13
C THR A 429 1.42 18.70 11.38
N GLY A 430 1.93 18.32 12.55
CA GLY A 430 1.90 16.93 13.04
C GLY A 430 3.06 16.02 12.60
N ALA A 431 4.08 16.52 11.89
CA ALA A 431 5.28 15.73 11.64
C ALA A 431 6.16 15.64 12.90
N THR A 432 6.63 14.43 13.23
CA THR A 432 7.48 14.15 14.40
C THR A 432 8.61 13.20 14.01
N ALA A 433 9.74 13.27 14.70
CA ALA A 433 10.90 12.41 14.47
C ALA A 433 11.72 12.20 15.75
N VAL A 434 12.53 11.14 15.75
CA VAL A 434 13.48 10.80 16.81
C VAL A 434 14.89 10.67 16.24
N ALA A 435 15.90 11.11 16.98
CA ALA A 435 17.31 10.94 16.63
C ALA A 435 17.95 9.80 17.42
N SER A 436 18.84 9.05 16.78
CA SER A 436 19.73 8.09 17.43
C SER A 436 21.17 8.59 17.38
N ILE A 437 21.98 8.21 18.37
CA ILE A 437 23.39 8.59 18.44
C ILE A 437 24.30 7.37 18.50
N LEU A 438 25.49 7.51 17.92
CA LEU A 438 26.66 6.75 18.31
C LEU A 438 27.57 7.68 19.14
N PRO A 439 28.55 7.17 19.91
CA PRO A 439 29.35 8.00 20.79
C PRO A 439 29.94 9.23 20.06
N GLY A 440 29.43 10.42 20.41
CA GLY A 440 29.91 11.69 19.89
C GLY A 440 29.16 12.30 18.70
N TYR A 441 28.22 11.63 18.01
CA TYR A 441 27.50 12.21 16.86
C TYR A 441 26.11 11.58 16.60
N VAL A 442 25.26 12.28 15.84
CA VAL A 442 23.93 11.78 15.43
C VAL A 442 24.10 10.76 14.30
N SER A 443 23.71 9.50 14.55
CA SER A 443 23.89 8.38 13.63
C SER A 443 22.69 8.15 12.72
N SER A 444 21.48 8.42 13.20
CA SER A 444 20.26 8.36 12.37
C SER A 444 19.18 9.32 12.89
N VAL A 445 18.26 9.67 12.00
CA VAL A 445 17.06 10.44 12.33
C VAL A 445 15.89 9.74 11.67
N THR A 446 14.98 9.23 12.49
CA THR A 446 13.83 8.42 12.07
C THR A 446 12.57 9.24 12.21
N LEU A 447 11.85 9.42 11.11
CA LEU A 447 10.54 10.04 11.11
C LEU A 447 9.54 9.12 11.84
N THR A 448 8.83 9.63 12.83
CA THR A 448 7.82 8.89 13.61
C THR A 448 6.39 9.21 13.17
N ALA A 449 6.16 10.39 12.59
CA ALA A 449 4.94 10.74 11.87
C ALA A 449 5.25 11.76 10.78
N GLY A 450 4.68 11.63 9.58
CA GLY A 450 4.87 12.57 8.48
C GLY A 450 4.01 13.83 8.54
N GLY A 451 3.05 13.87 9.46
CA GLY A 451 2.05 14.94 9.59
C GLY A 451 1.22 15.15 8.32
N THR A 452 0.55 16.30 8.21
CA THR A 452 -0.30 16.65 7.05
C THR A 452 -0.21 18.14 6.74
N GLY A 453 -0.55 18.52 5.51
CA GLY A 453 -0.65 19.94 5.15
C GLY A 453 0.66 20.59 4.73
N TYR A 454 1.76 19.84 4.61
CA TYR A 454 3.06 20.43 4.28
C TYR A 454 3.09 20.91 2.83
N ASP A 455 3.35 22.20 2.64
CA ASP A 455 3.38 22.91 1.36
C ASP A 455 4.78 23.43 0.96
N ALA A 456 5.76 23.31 1.86
CA ALA A 456 7.20 23.40 1.60
C ALA A 456 7.97 22.44 2.53
N ALA A 457 9.26 22.19 2.23
CA ALA A 457 10.10 21.36 3.10
C ALA A 457 10.21 22.04 4.50
N PRO A 458 9.75 21.38 5.58
CA PRO A 458 9.89 21.95 6.92
C PRO A 458 11.35 22.00 7.35
N LEU A 459 11.65 22.97 8.20
CA LEU A 459 12.95 23.12 8.85
C LEU A 459 13.10 22.05 9.94
N ILE A 460 14.25 21.38 9.94
CA ILE A 460 14.63 20.39 10.94
C ILE A 460 15.67 20.99 11.88
N THR A 461 15.35 21.05 13.16
CA THR A 461 16.24 21.55 14.21
C THR A 461 16.55 20.48 15.25
N PHE A 462 17.81 20.42 15.67
CA PHE A 462 18.29 19.55 16.75
C PHE A 462 18.57 20.39 17.98
N THR A 463 18.03 20.00 19.13
CA THR A 463 18.23 20.71 20.41
C THR A 463 18.53 19.71 21.53
N GLY A 464 19.38 20.08 22.48
CA GLY A 464 19.80 19.20 23.59
C GLY A 464 20.89 18.18 23.20
N GLY A 465 21.10 17.15 24.03
CA GLY A 465 22.04 16.05 23.75
C GLY A 465 23.53 16.33 24.00
N GLY A 466 23.90 17.54 24.42
CA GLY A 466 25.29 17.93 24.77
C GLY A 466 26.21 18.27 23.60
N GLY A 467 25.78 18.01 22.35
CA GLY A 467 26.54 18.28 21.12
C GLY A 467 26.03 19.47 20.31
N THR A 468 26.70 19.78 19.20
CA THR A 468 26.32 20.87 18.26
C THR A 468 26.54 20.48 16.80
N GLY A 469 25.94 21.23 15.87
CA GLY A 469 26.24 21.16 14.44
C GLY A 469 25.53 20.04 13.66
N ALA A 470 24.56 19.34 14.27
CA ALA A 470 23.76 18.38 13.51
C ALA A 470 22.72 19.12 12.66
N SER A 471 22.53 18.67 11.41
CA SER A 471 21.53 19.20 10.50
C SER A 471 20.95 18.09 9.63
N ALA A 472 19.68 18.27 9.25
CA ALA A 472 18.96 17.35 8.37
C ALA A 472 18.02 18.12 7.46
N LEU A 473 17.62 17.50 6.36
CA LEU A 473 16.61 18.01 5.43
C LEU A 473 15.39 17.12 5.45
N ALA A 474 14.21 17.73 5.36
CA ALA A 474 12.96 17.03 5.08
C ALA A 474 12.81 16.81 3.57
N GLU A 475 12.63 15.55 3.17
CA GLU A 475 12.43 15.16 1.78
C GLU A 475 10.98 14.70 1.56
N GLY A 476 10.51 14.88 0.32
CA GLY A 476 9.19 14.50 -0.18
C GLY A 476 9.23 13.03 -0.60
N VAL A 477 8.27 12.57 -1.40
CA VAL A 477 8.31 11.16 -1.84
C VAL A 477 9.47 11.00 -2.81
N THR A 478 10.56 10.43 -2.34
CA THR A 478 11.72 10.07 -3.14
C THR A 478 11.64 8.56 -3.39
N LEU A 479 11.46 8.16 -4.65
CA LEU A 479 11.58 6.77 -5.09
C LEU A 479 13.01 6.55 -5.60
N PRO A 480 13.89 5.88 -4.84
CA PRO A 480 15.24 5.57 -5.32
C PRO A 480 15.15 4.63 -6.53
N LEU A 481 16.01 4.85 -7.52
CA LEU A 481 16.13 3.95 -8.67
C LEU A 481 16.94 2.71 -8.25
N GLN A 482 16.37 1.53 -8.45
CA GLN A 482 17.04 0.26 -8.25
C GLN A 482 17.87 -0.07 -9.50
N ALA A 483 19.19 -0.21 -9.31
CA ALA A 483 20.09 -0.61 -10.39
C ALA A 483 19.81 -2.05 -10.81
N LYS A 484 19.74 -2.29 -12.12
CA LYS A 484 19.75 -3.60 -12.77
C LYS A 484 20.69 -3.54 -13.95
N ALA A 485 21.26 -4.68 -14.32
CA ALA A 485 22.18 -4.80 -15.44
C ALA A 485 21.82 -5.98 -16.34
N ILE A 486 22.14 -5.84 -17.62
CA ILE A 486 22.15 -6.91 -18.61
C ILE A 486 23.51 -6.89 -19.30
N GLN A 487 24.15 -8.06 -19.40
CA GLN A 487 25.40 -8.27 -20.12
C GLN A 487 25.33 -9.54 -20.94
N ASP A 488 25.67 -9.45 -22.23
CA ASP A 488 25.72 -10.59 -23.15
C ASP A 488 26.96 -10.59 -24.08
N GLU A 489 27.93 -9.70 -23.84
CA GLU A 489 29.09 -9.50 -24.73
C GLU A 489 30.24 -10.53 -24.55
N MET A 490 30.95 -10.80 -25.66
CA MET A 490 32.10 -11.70 -25.71
C MET A 490 33.24 -11.26 -24.76
N GLY A 491 33.63 -12.15 -23.85
CA GLY A 491 34.81 -11.98 -22.98
C GLY A 491 34.50 -11.61 -21.53
N GLU A 492 33.28 -11.15 -21.22
CA GLU A 492 32.86 -10.77 -19.86
C GLU A 492 31.63 -11.55 -19.34
N ALA A 493 30.84 -12.16 -20.23
CA ALA A 493 29.67 -12.98 -19.87
C ALA A 493 29.83 -14.43 -20.36
N PHE A 494 30.15 -15.35 -19.44
CA PHE A 494 30.35 -16.76 -19.75
C PHE A 494 30.05 -17.65 -18.54
N ASP A 495 29.62 -18.88 -18.82
CA ASP A 495 29.53 -19.96 -17.85
C ASP A 495 30.94 -20.37 -17.39
N ILE A 496 31.19 -20.37 -16.08
CA ILE A 496 32.53 -20.58 -15.52
C ILE A 496 33.01 -22.04 -15.59
N ASP A 497 32.08 -22.99 -15.74
CA ASP A 497 32.42 -24.42 -15.78
C ASP A 497 32.99 -24.82 -17.14
N TYR A 498 32.42 -24.27 -18.22
CA TYR A 498 32.74 -24.69 -19.59
C TYR A 498 33.19 -23.54 -20.50
N GLY A 499 33.19 -22.29 -20.01
CA GLY A 499 33.56 -21.09 -20.78
C GLY A 499 32.59 -20.77 -21.92
N ARG A 500 31.35 -21.27 -21.85
CA ARG A 500 30.33 -21.05 -22.88
C ARG A 500 29.79 -19.64 -22.75
N MET A 501 29.64 -18.97 -23.89
CA MET A 501 29.02 -17.65 -23.96
C MET A 501 27.57 -17.69 -23.45
N GLY A 502 27.19 -16.70 -22.65
CA GLY A 502 25.85 -16.57 -22.08
C GLY A 502 25.45 -15.13 -21.87
N GLY A 503 24.15 -14.90 -21.64
CA GLY A 503 23.61 -13.61 -21.21
C GLY A 503 23.26 -13.68 -19.73
N TYR A 504 23.61 -12.64 -18.96
CA TYR A 504 23.35 -12.60 -17.53
C TYR A 504 22.56 -11.35 -17.13
N LEU A 505 21.74 -11.53 -16.09
CA LEU A 505 21.14 -10.43 -15.35
C LEU A 505 22.06 -10.05 -14.17
N GLY A 506 22.01 -8.80 -13.74
CA GLY A 506 22.96 -8.28 -12.77
C GLY A 506 22.53 -6.97 -12.11
N VAL A 507 23.47 -6.33 -11.43
CA VAL A 507 23.35 -4.95 -10.95
C VAL A 507 24.46 -4.07 -11.52
N GLU A 508 24.13 -2.81 -11.78
CA GLU A 508 25.11 -1.77 -12.09
C GLU A 508 25.78 -1.27 -10.80
N LEU A 509 27.11 -1.24 -10.78
CA LEU A 509 27.87 -0.79 -9.62
C LEU A 509 28.08 0.74 -9.63
N PRO A 510 27.87 1.43 -8.49
CA PRO A 510 28.13 2.86 -8.40
C PRO A 510 29.65 3.16 -8.34
N VAL A 511 30.15 3.88 -9.36
CA VAL A 511 31.52 4.43 -9.53
C VAL A 511 32.52 3.52 -10.25
N THR A 512 32.94 3.96 -11.44
CA THR A 512 33.85 3.24 -12.34
C THR A 512 35.19 3.95 -12.47
N VAL A 513 36.28 3.29 -12.08
CA VAL A 513 37.60 3.60 -12.64
C VAL A 513 37.64 3.04 -14.07
N ALA A 514 38.22 3.76 -15.02
CA ALA A 514 38.35 3.25 -16.39
C ALA A 514 39.11 1.91 -16.39
N GLY A 515 38.49 0.85 -16.94
CA GLY A 515 39.06 -0.50 -16.97
C GLY A 515 38.65 -1.43 -15.82
N ALA A 516 37.78 -1.01 -14.90
CA ALA A 516 37.14 -1.90 -13.92
C ALA A 516 35.76 -2.39 -14.42
N GLN A 517 35.42 -3.65 -14.12
CA GLN A 517 34.13 -4.25 -14.47
C GLN A 517 32.98 -3.44 -13.85
N LYS A 518 32.03 -3.00 -14.68
CA LYS A 518 30.97 -2.06 -14.26
C LYS A 518 29.75 -2.73 -13.64
N PHE A 519 29.65 -4.05 -13.77
CA PHE A 519 28.50 -4.85 -13.37
C PHE A 519 28.91 -6.02 -12.49
N THR A 520 28.01 -6.40 -11.60
CA THR A 520 28.02 -7.73 -10.97
C THR A 520 26.96 -8.59 -11.64
N LEU A 521 27.38 -9.71 -12.22
CA LEU A 521 26.50 -10.65 -12.91
C LEU A 521 26.13 -11.79 -11.97
N TYR A 522 24.84 -12.12 -11.91
CA TYR A 522 24.31 -13.14 -11.01
C TYR A 522 23.76 -14.31 -11.82
N PRO A 523 24.27 -15.54 -11.65
CA PRO A 523 23.59 -16.73 -12.15
C PRO A 523 22.25 -16.92 -11.44
N TYR A 524 21.37 -17.75 -11.96
CA TYR A 524 20.08 -18.04 -11.32
C TYR A 524 20.25 -18.69 -9.94
N VAL A 525 21.30 -19.50 -9.78
CA VAL A 525 21.71 -20.12 -8.50
C VAL A 525 22.44 -19.12 -7.59
N SER A 526 21.82 -17.96 -7.36
CA SER A 526 22.30 -16.90 -6.46
C SER A 526 21.29 -16.63 -5.33
N PRO A 527 21.74 -16.05 -4.20
CA PRO A 527 20.82 -15.46 -3.23
C PRO A 527 19.97 -14.35 -3.89
N PRO A 528 18.71 -14.15 -3.44
CA PRO A 528 17.83 -13.14 -4.02
C PRO A 528 18.37 -11.73 -3.77
N ILE A 529 18.42 -10.92 -4.83
CA ILE A 529 18.77 -9.49 -4.75
C ILE A 529 17.56 -8.58 -4.99
N GLU A 530 16.45 -9.15 -5.49
CA GLU A 530 15.23 -8.42 -5.81
C GLU A 530 14.12 -8.75 -4.83
N ILE A 531 13.91 -7.89 -3.82
CA ILE A 531 12.87 -8.08 -2.80
C ILE A 531 11.75 -7.04 -2.97
N GLN A 532 10.65 -7.48 -3.57
CA GLN A 532 9.45 -6.68 -3.80
C GLN A 532 8.52 -6.68 -2.57
N ARG A 533 7.75 -5.58 -2.42
CA ARG A 533 6.87 -5.36 -1.26
C ARG A 533 5.46 -4.98 -1.69
N ASP A 534 4.50 -5.30 -0.84
CA ASP A 534 3.09 -5.05 -1.14
C ASP A 534 2.76 -3.55 -1.22
N SER A 535 2.09 -3.15 -2.31
CA SER A 535 1.81 -1.75 -2.65
C SER A 535 0.39 -1.29 -2.31
N ILE A 536 -0.04 -1.52 -1.07
CA ILE A 536 -1.43 -1.32 -0.60
C ILE A 536 -1.75 0.08 -0.06
N THR A 537 -0.74 0.95 0.13
CA THR A 537 -1.00 2.34 0.54
C THR A 537 -1.28 3.23 -0.68
N ALA A 538 -1.64 4.51 -0.48
CA ALA A 538 -1.89 5.43 -1.58
C ALA A 538 -0.59 5.77 -2.34
N LEU A 539 -0.68 5.93 -3.66
CA LEU A 539 0.44 6.37 -4.50
C LEU A 539 1.02 7.68 -3.97
N GLY A 540 2.34 7.71 -3.71
CA GLY A 540 3.00 8.89 -3.15
C GLY A 540 3.02 8.93 -1.62
N THR A 541 3.03 7.76 -0.97
CA THR A 541 3.31 7.62 0.46
C THR A 541 4.62 6.85 0.68
N LEU A 542 5.34 7.11 1.79
CA LEU A 542 6.58 6.39 2.09
C LEU A 542 6.30 4.88 2.16
N GLY A 543 7.09 4.09 1.43
CA GLY A 543 6.99 2.63 1.51
C GLY A 543 5.72 2.08 0.87
N ASP A 544 5.14 2.79 -0.10
CA ASP A 544 3.94 2.35 -0.83
C ASP A 544 4.15 1.18 -1.79
N GLY A 545 5.29 0.48 -1.67
CA GLY A 545 5.70 -0.65 -2.49
C GLY A 545 6.09 -0.30 -3.93
N THR A 546 5.97 0.97 -4.35
CA THR A 546 6.38 1.37 -5.71
C THR A 546 7.89 1.31 -5.87
N GLU A 547 8.35 0.68 -6.93
CA GLU A 547 9.76 0.65 -7.31
C GLU A 547 9.97 1.21 -8.71
N ILE A 548 11.13 1.84 -8.90
CA ILE A 548 11.61 2.26 -10.21
C ILE A 548 12.92 1.53 -10.46
N TRP A 549 12.98 0.74 -11.53
CA TRP A 549 14.20 0.06 -11.93
C TRP A 549 14.86 0.80 -13.09
N LYS A 550 16.18 0.88 -13.01
CA LYS A 550 17.07 1.32 -14.08
C LYS A 550 17.80 0.10 -14.60
N ILE A 551 17.39 -0.41 -15.76
CA ILE A 551 18.02 -1.56 -16.41
C ILE A 551 19.07 -1.05 -17.38
N THR A 552 20.33 -1.20 -17.02
CA THR A 552 21.48 -0.79 -17.83
C THR A 552 21.96 -1.97 -18.67
N HIS A 553 21.97 -1.80 -19.99
CA HIS A 553 22.36 -2.85 -20.90
C HIS A 553 23.67 -2.52 -21.64
N ASN A 554 24.74 -3.25 -21.32
CA ASN A 554 26.03 -3.15 -22.01
C ASN A 554 26.27 -4.38 -22.90
N GLY A 555 25.31 -4.63 -23.78
CA GLY A 555 25.33 -5.76 -24.70
C GLY A 555 25.31 -5.35 -26.16
N VAL A 556 25.17 -6.33 -27.04
CA VAL A 556 25.03 -6.11 -28.50
C VAL A 556 23.68 -6.55 -29.06
N ASP A 557 22.99 -7.47 -28.40
CA ASP A 557 21.67 -7.94 -28.83
C ASP A 557 20.55 -7.19 -28.12
N THR A 558 19.32 -7.32 -28.61
CA THR A 558 18.13 -6.79 -27.93
C THR A 558 17.41 -7.93 -27.23
N HIS A 559 17.10 -7.77 -25.94
CA HIS A 559 16.46 -8.83 -25.15
C HIS A 559 15.00 -8.50 -24.83
N PRO A 560 14.04 -9.40 -25.08
CA PRO A 560 12.71 -9.31 -24.52
C PRO A 560 12.76 -9.76 -23.05
N ILE A 561 12.57 -8.85 -22.10
CA ILE A 561 12.59 -9.14 -20.67
C ILE A 561 11.17 -9.27 -20.14
N HIS A 562 10.86 -10.42 -19.56
CA HIS A 562 9.56 -10.76 -19.00
C HIS A 562 9.60 -10.78 -17.47
N PHE A 563 8.57 -10.22 -16.85
CA PHE A 563 8.37 -10.15 -15.41
C PHE A 563 7.20 -11.04 -15.02
N HIS A 564 7.41 -11.93 -14.06
CA HIS A 564 6.32 -12.70 -13.48
C HIS A 564 5.62 -11.88 -12.40
N LEU A 565 4.42 -12.30 -11.98
CA LEU A 565 3.56 -11.71 -10.95
C LEU A 565 2.91 -10.36 -11.27
N TYR A 566 3.61 -9.40 -11.87
CA TYR A 566 3.10 -8.04 -12.07
C TYR A 566 3.48 -7.45 -13.42
N ASN A 567 2.65 -6.52 -13.88
CA ASN A 567 3.01 -5.70 -15.02
C ASN A 567 3.94 -4.57 -14.57
N VAL A 568 4.73 -4.05 -15.51
CA VAL A 568 5.57 -2.87 -15.34
C VAL A 568 5.17 -1.80 -16.34
N GLN A 569 5.29 -0.53 -15.93
CA GLN A 569 5.15 0.60 -16.82
C GLN A 569 6.54 0.97 -17.37
N LEU A 570 6.73 0.97 -18.70
CA LEU A 570 7.88 1.63 -19.29
C LEU A 570 7.73 3.14 -19.15
N ILE A 571 8.69 3.78 -18.49
CA ILE A 571 8.69 5.24 -18.30
C ILE A 571 9.38 5.89 -19.48
N ASN A 572 10.66 5.56 -19.69
CA ASN A 572 11.46 6.10 -20.78
C ASN A 572 12.71 5.26 -20.99
N ARG A 573 13.43 5.59 -22.05
CA ARG A 573 14.77 5.07 -22.32
C ARG A 573 15.77 6.22 -22.30
N VAL A 574 17.02 5.90 -21.99
CA VAL A 574 18.14 6.86 -22.04
C VAL A 574 19.31 6.20 -22.74
N ALA A 575 19.67 6.69 -23.92
CA ALA A 575 20.87 6.21 -24.61
C ALA A 575 22.13 6.60 -23.82
N TRP A 576 23.22 5.87 -24.01
CA TRP A 576 24.47 6.09 -23.27
C TRP A 576 25.15 7.44 -23.55
N ASP A 577 24.80 8.11 -24.65
CA ASP A 577 25.18 9.50 -24.94
C ASP A 577 24.35 10.54 -24.16
N GLY A 578 23.43 10.07 -23.31
CA GLY A 578 22.52 10.87 -22.49
C GLY A 578 21.22 11.25 -23.20
N ALA A 579 21.00 10.82 -24.44
CA ALA A 579 19.77 11.16 -25.17
C ALA A 579 18.54 10.47 -24.55
N ILE A 580 17.57 11.28 -24.14
CA ILE A 580 16.30 10.80 -23.58
C ILE A 580 15.35 10.40 -24.71
N LEU A 581 14.98 9.13 -24.71
CA LEU A 581 14.11 8.51 -25.72
C LEU A 581 12.72 8.22 -25.14
N PRO A 582 11.65 8.71 -25.79
CA PRO A 582 10.27 8.39 -25.43
C PRO A 582 9.95 6.91 -25.53
N THR A 583 9.00 6.48 -24.71
CA THR A 583 8.20 5.29 -25.00
C THR A 583 7.59 5.41 -26.40
N GLU A 584 7.79 4.40 -27.23
CA GLU A 584 7.12 4.29 -28.52
C GLU A 584 5.60 4.06 -28.33
N PRO A 585 4.73 4.43 -29.28
CA PRO A 585 3.27 4.27 -29.13
C PRO A 585 2.80 2.86 -28.74
N ASN A 586 3.49 1.82 -29.20
CA ASN A 586 3.23 0.40 -28.92
C ASN A 586 3.76 -0.07 -27.54
N GLU A 587 4.63 0.72 -26.90
CA GLU A 587 5.24 0.42 -25.59
C GLU A 587 4.48 1.06 -24.43
N LEU A 588 3.49 1.90 -24.72
CA LEU A 588 2.66 2.56 -23.71
C LEU A 588 1.71 1.59 -22.98
N GLY A 589 1.39 1.93 -21.74
CA GLY A 589 0.60 1.13 -20.82
C GLY A 589 1.45 0.22 -19.94
N TRP A 590 0.76 -0.65 -19.22
CA TRP A 590 1.38 -1.67 -18.38
C TRP A 590 1.69 -2.92 -19.20
N LYS A 591 2.86 -3.51 -19.00
CA LYS A 591 3.40 -4.62 -19.78
C LYS A 591 3.96 -5.71 -18.88
N GLU A 592 3.77 -6.96 -19.27
CA GLU A 592 4.47 -8.11 -18.65
C GLU A 592 5.85 -8.34 -19.30
N THR A 593 6.05 -7.89 -20.54
CA THR A 593 7.31 -8.08 -21.29
C THR A 593 7.67 -6.82 -22.04
N LEU A 594 8.94 -6.45 -21.98
CA LEU A 594 9.47 -5.26 -22.62
C LEU A 594 10.77 -5.55 -23.37
N ARG A 595 11.00 -4.78 -24.42
CA ARG A 595 12.26 -4.77 -25.16
C ARG A 595 13.33 -4.03 -24.35
N VAL A 596 14.53 -4.59 -24.21
CA VAL A 596 15.71 -3.89 -23.67
C VAL A 596 16.78 -3.85 -24.75
N ASN A 597 17.02 -2.67 -25.35
CA ASN A 597 18.01 -2.54 -26.42
C ASN A 597 19.41 -2.44 -25.84
N PRO A 598 20.45 -2.74 -26.64
CA PRO A 598 21.83 -2.52 -26.23
C PRO A 598 22.15 -1.03 -26.10
N LEU A 599 23.12 -0.70 -25.24
CA LEU A 599 23.71 0.64 -25.07
C LEU A 599 22.70 1.73 -24.63
N GLU A 600 21.66 1.32 -23.92
CA GLU A 600 20.68 2.21 -23.30
C GLU A 600 20.37 1.79 -21.85
N HIS A 601 19.82 2.74 -21.10
CA HIS A 601 19.13 2.51 -19.84
C HIS A 601 17.63 2.42 -20.12
N THR A 602 17.01 1.31 -19.75
CA THR A 602 15.56 1.13 -19.81
C THR A 602 14.96 1.38 -18.43
N ILE A 603 14.08 2.38 -18.31
CA ILE A 603 13.54 2.82 -17.04
C ILE A 603 12.09 2.35 -16.90
N VAL A 604 11.83 1.55 -15.88
CA VAL A 604 10.51 0.97 -15.65
C VAL A 604 10.04 1.24 -14.22
N ALA A 605 8.73 1.44 -14.05
CA ALA A 605 8.11 1.51 -12.74
C ALA A 605 7.19 0.33 -12.53
N MET A 606 7.12 -0.14 -11.29
CA MET A 606 6.28 -1.24 -10.89
C MET A 606 5.64 -0.95 -9.55
N ARG A 607 4.44 -1.51 -9.35
CA ARG A 607 3.66 -1.39 -8.13
C ARG A 607 3.08 -2.76 -7.79
N PRO A 608 3.90 -3.70 -7.32
CA PRO A 608 3.46 -5.06 -7.06
C PRO A 608 2.47 -5.07 -5.89
N TYR A 609 1.36 -5.80 -6.04
CA TYR A 609 0.39 -5.98 -4.98
C TYR A 609 0.11 -7.47 -4.74
N ALA A 610 -0.10 -7.84 -3.49
CA ALA A 610 -0.46 -9.20 -3.13
C ALA A 610 -1.89 -9.49 -3.58
N PRO A 611 -2.14 -10.47 -4.47
CA PRO A 611 -3.50 -10.86 -4.82
C PRO A 611 -4.24 -11.40 -3.58
N THR A 612 -5.51 -11.03 -3.44
CA THR A 612 -6.38 -11.62 -2.41
C THR A 612 -6.73 -13.05 -2.81
N GLN A 613 -6.39 -14.02 -1.96
CA GLN A 613 -6.68 -15.44 -2.17
C GLN A 613 -7.52 -16.00 -1.00
N PRO A 614 -8.38 -17.01 -1.23
CA PRO A 614 -9.20 -17.60 -0.17
C PRO A 614 -8.41 -18.54 0.77
N PHE A 615 -7.14 -18.79 0.47
CA PHE A 615 -6.22 -19.61 1.25
C PHE A 615 -4.90 -18.87 1.44
N ASP A 616 -4.14 -19.34 2.43
CA ASP A 616 -2.86 -18.80 2.83
C ASP A 616 -1.72 -19.51 2.08
N ILE A 617 -0.67 -18.78 1.70
CA ILE A 617 0.43 -19.30 0.88
C ILE A 617 1.72 -19.27 1.70
N PRO A 618 2.38 -20.41 1.94
CA PRO A 618 3.63 -20.47 2.70
C PRO A 618 4.79 -19.85 1.92
N ASN A 619 5.87 -19.54 2.64
CA ASN A 619 7.13 -19.14 2.03
C ASN A 619 7.80 -20.29 1.26
N SER A 620 8.43 -19.98 0.12
CA SER A 620 9.36 -20.88 -0.57
C SER A 620 10.70 -20.90 0.21
N ILE A 621 10.93 -21.95 0.99
CA ILE A 621 12.19 -22.14 1.73
C ILE A 621 12.93 -23.33 1.12
N ARG A 622 14.06 -23.05 0.47
CA ARG A 622 14.83 -24.06 -0.26
C ARG A 622 16.33 -23.75 -0.26
N PRO A 623 17.20 -24.74 -0.54
CA PRO A 623 18.59 -24.48 -0.87
C PRO A 623 18.68 -23.49 -2.05
N ILE A 624 19.72 -22.66 -2.08
CA ILE A 624 20.00 -21.76 -3.22
C ILE A 624 20.13 -22.59 -4.50
N ASP A 625 20.94 -23.66 -4.45
CA ASP A 625 21.02 -24.69 -5.49
C ASP A 625 20.44 -26.02 -4.97
N PRO A 626 19.25 -26.43 -5.44
CA PRO A 626 18.63 -27.70 -5.04
C PRO A 626 19.38 -28.95 -5.50
N SER A 627 20.33 -28.82 -6.43
CA SER A 627 21.12 -29.93 -6.99
C SER A 627 22.40 -30.20 -6.19
N MET A 628 22.81 -29.28 -5.32
CA MET A 628 24.03 -29.39 -4.50
C MET A 628 23.70 -29.65 -3.01
N PRO A 629 24.58 -30.34 -2.27
CA PRO A 629 24.43 -30.47 -0.82
C PRO A 629 24.49 -29.12 -0.09
N LEU A 630 23.85 -29.03 1.07
CA LEU A 630 24.00 -27.88 1.97
C LEU A 630 25.42 -27.79 2.52
N GLY A 631 25.94 -26.57 2.67
CA GLY A 631 27.29 -26.27 3.17
C GLY A 631 28.38 -26.25 2.11
N GLU A 632 28.09 -26.70 0.89
CA GLU A 632 29.06 -26.67 -0.21
C GLU A 632 29.18 -25.26 -0.81
N PRO A 633 30.40 -24.79 -1.18
CA PRO A 633 30.58 -23.53 -1.90
C PRO A 633 29.87 -23.57 -3.25
N LEU A 634 29.15 -22.50 -3.59
CA LEU A 634 28.49 -22.38 -4.89
C LEU A 634 29.42 -21.71 -5.93
N PRO A 635 29.36 -22.15 -7.20
CA PRO A 635 30.00 -21.44 -8.30
C PRO A 635 29.25 -20.12 -8.55
N GLY A 636 29.94 -18.99 -8.40
CA GLY A 636 29.39 -17.68 -8.76
C GLY A 636 29.45 -17.40 -10.26
N GLY A 637 28.91 -16.26 -10.69
CA GLY A 637 29.07 -15.77 -12.05
C GLY A 637 30.51 -15.36 -12.38
N PRO A 638 30.78 -14.82 -13.59
CA PRO A 638 32.05 -14.22 -13.93
C PRO A 638 32.51 -13.19 -12.88
N GLY A 639 33.67 -13.44 -12.26
CA GLY A 639 34.20 -12.61 -11.17
C GLY A 639 33.86 -13.11 -9.76
N GLY A 640 33.13 -14.22 -9.64
CA GLY A 640 32.70 -14.82 -8.37
C GLY A 640 31.50 -14.10 -7.74
N PHE A 641 31.05 -14.62 -6.59
CA PHE A 641 29.96 -13.97 -5.87
C PHE A 641 30.40 -12.67 -5.21
N LYS A 642 29.65 -11.62 -5.52
CA LYS A 642 29.73 -10.31 -4.88
C LYS A 642 28.36 -9.90 -4.40
N ASP A 643 28.31 -9.23 -3.26
CA ASP A 643 27.07 -8.61 -2.82
C ASP A 643 26.69 -7.42 -3.74
N PRO A 644 25.49 -6.85 -3.61
CA PRO A 644 25.09 -5.68 -4.40
C PRO A 644 25.94 -4.42 -4.15
N SER A 645 26.78 -4.40 -3.12
CA SER A 645 27.75 -3.31 -2.85
C SER A 645 29.15 -3.55 -3.45
N SER A 646 29.31 -4.63 -4.23
CA SER A 646 30.55 -5.08 -4.90
C SER A 646 31.58 -5.79 -4.02
N GLU A 647 31.24 -6.07 -2.76
CA GLU A 647 32.11 -6.78 -1.83
C GLU A 647 32.07 -8.28 -2.09
N ASN A 648 33.23 -8.94 -2.00
CA ASN A 648 33.31 -10.39 -2.24
C ASN A 648 32.56 -11.15 -1.15
N ALA A 649 31.60 -11.99 -1.53
CA ALA A 649 30.77 -12.76 -0.63
C ALA A 649 30.80 -14.25 -1.03
N PRO A 650 31.68 -15.09 -0.46
CA PRO A 650 31.72 -16.51 -0.82
C PRO A 650 30.44 -17.22 -0.38
N VAL A 651 29.52 -17.43 -1.32
CA VAL A 651 28.22 -18.06 -1.05
C VAL A 651 28.41 -19.56 -0.88
N ILE A 652 27.93 -20.07 0.25
CA ILE A 652 27.73 -21.50 0.48
C ILE A 652 26.26 -21.84 0.28
N ASN A 653 25.96 -23.05 -0.19
CA ASN A 653 24.60 -23.50 -0.38
C ASN A 653 23.92 -23.67 0.99
N HIS A 654 22.87 -22.91 1.26
CA HIS A 654 22.10 -22.97 2.50
C HIS A 654 20.62 -22.69 2.21
N LEU A 655 19.76 -22.92 3.20
CA LEU A 655 18.34 -22.64 3.07
C LEU A 655 18.09 -21.13 3.09
N VAL A 656 17.42 -20.63 2.06
CA VAL A 656 17.00 -19.22 1.95
C VAL A 656 15.49 -19.15 1.88
N ASN A 657 14.91 -18.12 2.51
CA ASN A 657 13.49 -17.81 2.40
C ASN A 657 13.25 -16.92 1.16
N TYR A 658 12.78 -17.52 0.06
CA TYR A 658 12.42 -16.82 -1.17
C TYR A 658 10.99 -16.22 -1.13
N GLY A 659 10.31 -16.21 0.02
CA GLY A 659 8.99 -15.62 0.17
C GLY A 659 7.99 -16.21 -0.83
N TRP A 660 7.23 -15.37 -1.52
CA TRP A 660 6.58 -15.79 -2.76
C TRP A 660 7.56 -15.61 -3.92
N GLU A 661 8.01 -16.73 -4.44
CA GLU A 661 9.12 -16.80 -5.39
C GLU A 661 8.62 -16.71 -6.84
N TYR A 662 9.19 -15.75 -7.57
CA TYR A 662 8.95 -15.50 -8.98
C TYR A 662 10.28 -15.27 -9.70
N VAL A 663 10.23 -15.05 -11.01
CA VAL A 663 11.42 -14.73 -11.80
C VAL A 663 11.16 -13.56 -12.73
N TRP A 664 12.24 -12.87 -13.06
CA TRP A 664 12.30 -12.05 -14.26
C TRP A 664 13.40 -12.63 -15.14
N HIS A 665 13.14 -12.69 -16.45
CA HIS A 665 14.00 -13.44 -17.36
C HIS A 665 13.96 -12.90 -18.78
N CYS A 666 14.98 -13.25 -19.56
CA CYS A 666 14.91 -13.11 -21.00
C CYS A 666 13.90 -14.11 -21.57
N HIS A 667 13.04 -13.65 -22.47
CA HIS A 667 12.01 -14.44 -23.12
C HIS A 667 12.43 -14.95 -24.50
N ILE A 668 13.75 -15.00 -24.76
CA ILE A 668 14.35 -15.83 -25.79
C ILE A 668 14.66 -17.17 -25.13
N LEU A 669 14.02 -18.24 -25.60
CA LEU A 669 14.11 -19.57 -24.95
C LEU A 669 15.56 -20.02 -24.72
N SER A 670 16.43 -19.84 -25.70
CA SER A 670 17.84 -20.23 -25.56
C SER A 670 18.61 -19.40 -24.53
N HIS A 671 18.19 -18.17 -24.21
CA HIS A 671 18.81 -17.36 -23.16
C HIS A 671 18.22 -17.71 -21.78
N GLU A 672 16.92 -18.00 -21.70
CA GLU A 672 16.26 -18.53 -20.51
C GLU A 672 16.89 -19.85 -20.06
N GLU A 673 17.07 -20.79 -21.00
CA GLU A 673 17.69 -22.10 -20.78
C GLU A 673 19.19 -22.02 -20.42
N MET A 674 19.83 -20.90 -20.79
CA MET A 674 21.24 -20.59 -20.50
C MET A 674 21.37 -19.58 -19.35
N ASP A 675 20.40 -19.57 -18.43
CA ASP A 675 20.48 -18.91 -17.12
C ASP A 675 20.37 -17.37 -17.15
N MET A 676 19.80 -16.80 -18.22
CA MET A 676 19.45 -15.37 -18.28
C MET A 676 18.14 -15.08 -17.54
N MET A 677 18.10 -15.46 -16.26
CA MET A 677 16.97 -15.36 -15.36
C MET A 677 17.45 -15.12 -13.93
N HIS A 678 16.65 -14.42 -13.14
CA HIS A 678 16.94 -14.23 -11.73
C HIS A 678 15.67 -14.24 -10.89
N SER A 679 15.79 -14.68 -9.65
CA SER A 679 14.68 -14.65 -8.69
C SER A 679 14.22 -13.21 -8.39
N VAL A 680 12.90 -13.05 -8.32
CA VAL A 680 12.19 -11.92 -7.74
C VAL A 680 11.39 -12.48 -6.57
N VAL A 681 11.66 -12.00 -5.37
CA VAL A 681 10.98 -12.49 -4.16
C VAL A 681 10.01 -11.44 -3.66
N PHE A 682 8.78 -11.85 -3.38
CA PHE A 682 7.73 -10.95 -2.90
C PHE A 682 7.45 -11.19 -1.42
N ALA A 683 7.71 -10.17 -0.60
CA ALA A 683 7.62 -10.25 0.86
C ALA A 683 6.22 -9.90 1.38
N VAL A 684 5.36 -10.91 1.46
CA VAL A 684 3.98 -10.76 1.94
C VAL A 684 3.93 -10.70 3.47
N ALA A 685 3.23 -9.70 4.00
CA ALA A 685 2.99 -9.58 5.43
C ALA A 685 2.15 -10.76 5.95
N PRO A 686 2.49 -11.38 7.09
CA PRO A 686 1.67 -12.43 7.66
C PRO A 686 0.29 -11.96 8.10
N ALA A 687 -0.62 -12.91 8.34
CA ALA A 687 -1.85 -12.64 9.06
C ALA A 687 -1.55 -12.22 10.52
N ALA A 688 -2.31 -11.27 11.06
CA ALA A 688 -2.16 -10.87 12.45
C ALA A 688 -2.44 -12.06 13.40
N PRO A 689 -1.62 -12.27 14.45
CA PRO A 689 -1.94 -13.26 15.46
C PRO A 689 -3.24 -12.92 16.20
N SER A 690 -3.86 -13.91 16.84
CA SER A 690 -5.14 -13.72 17.56
C SER A 690 -5.13 -14.37 18.94
N ASN A 691 -6.17 -14.11 19.73
CA ASN A 691 -6.36 -14.72 21.05
C ASN A 691 -5.16 -14.53 22.00
N LEU A 692 -4.54 -13.34 21.98
CA LEU A 692 -3.44 -13.02 22.89
C LEU A 692 -3.97 -12.95 24.33
N THR A 693 -3.34 -13.72 25.22
CA THR A 693 -3.59 -13.71 26.67
C THR A 693 -2.28 -13.48 27.41
N ALA A 694 -2.37 -12.93 28.62
CA ALA A 694 -1.24 -12.70 29.50
C ALA A 694 -1.54 -13.25 30.89
N VAL A 695 -0.64 -14.07 31.42
CA VAL A 695 -0.74 -14.66 32.76
C VAL A 695 0.52 -14.28 33.54
N TYR A 696 0.34 -13.56 34.64
CA TYR A 696 1.45 -13.25 35.53
C TYR A 696 1.73 -14.43 36.46
N ASN A 697 3.00 -14.84 36.56
CA ASN A 697 3.43 -15.94 37.42
C ASN A 697 4.26 -15.41 38.59
N THR A 698 3.81 -15.73 39.80
CA THR A 698 4.38 -15.29 41.07
C THR A 698 5.57 -16.12 41.57
N GLY A 699 5.79 -17.33 41.01
CA GLY A 699 6.96 -18.16 41.31
C GLY A 699 8.27 -17.53 40.82
N PRO A 700 8.78 -17.88 39.62
CA PRO A 700 9.70 -17.00 38.90
C PRO A 700 8.92 -15.80 38.34
N ARG A 701 9.24 -14.58 38.81
CA ARG A 701 8.64 -13.31 38.38
C ARG A 701 8.71 -13.15 36.86
N ARG A 702 7.59 -13.40 36.19
CA ARG A 702 7.45 -13.25 34.73
C ARG A 702 5.98 -13.19 34.29
N VAL A 703 5.73 -12.57 33.16
CA VAL A 703 4.44 -12.68 32.45
C VAL A 703 4.58 -13.72 31.35
N THR A 704 3.73 -14.74 31.37
CA THR A 704 3.58 -15.71 30.27
C THR A 704 2.50 -15.20 29.32
N LEU A 705 2.89 -14.91 28.08
CA LEU A 705 2.00 -14.55 27.00
C LEU A 705 1.69 -15.81 26.19
N THR A 706 0.42 -16.01 25.81
CA THR A 706 0.05 -17.04 24.82
C THR A 706 -0.85 -16.46 23.75
N TRP A 707 -0.65 -16.85 22.49
CA TRP A 707 -1.48 -16.42 21.37
C TRP A 707 -1.61 -17.52 20.33
N LYS A 708 -2.57 -17.36 19.42
CA LYS A 708 -2.78 -18.23 18.28
C LYS A 708 -2.10 -17.67 17.04
N ASP A 709 -1.29 -18.51 16.42
CA ASP A 709 -0.71 -18.28 15.10
C ASP A 709 -1.78 -18.41 14.00
N ASN A 710 -1.79 -17.46 13.06
CA ASN A 710 -2.79 -17.36 12.00
C ASN A 710 -2.18 -17.44 10.59
N SER A 711 -0.86 -17.58 10.47
CA SER A 711 -0.15 -17.53 9.19
C SER A 711 0.62 -18.84 8.92
N HIS A 712 1.11 -19.00 7.68
CA HIS A 712 2.08 -20.04 7.32
C HIS A 712 3.42 -19.46 6.84
N ASN A 713 3.50 -18.13 6.75
CA ASN A 713 4.60 -17.40 6.14
C ASN A 713 5.36 -16.55 7.17
N GLU A 714 5.02 -16.63 8.45
CA GLU A 714 5.78 -16.03 9.52
C GLU A 714 7.12 -16.76 9.71
N THR A 715 8.17 -15.99 9.93
CA THR A 715 9.47 -16.51 10.36
C THR A 715 9.63 -16.42 11.87
N ASN A 716 9.00 -15.41 12.48
CA ASN A 716 9.12 -15.06 13.89
C ASN A 716 7.95 -14.17 14.33
N PHE A 717 7.81 -13.99 15.63
CA PHE A 717 6.92 -13.02 16.26
C PHE A 717 7.71 -11.97 17.03
N ILE A 718 7.27 -10.72 16.89
CA ILE A 718 7.74 -9.57 17.64
C ILE A 718 6.75 -9.33 18.79
N VAL A 719 7.27 -9.30 20.02
CA VAL A 719 6.48 -9.02 21.21
C VAL A 719 6.76 -7.59 21.64
N GLN A 720 5.70 -6.78 21.69
CA GLN A 720 5.76 -5.38 22.09
C GLN A 720 5.08 -5.17 23.43
N ARG A 721 5.65 -4.29 24.24
CA ARG A 721 5.15 -3.91 25.56
C ARG A 721 5.14 -2.40 25.74
N THR A 722 4.14 -1.89 26.46
CA THR A 722 4.11 -0.51 26.97
C THR A 722 3.56 -0.49 28.40
N SER A 723 3.85 0.59 29.14
CA SER A 723 3.24 0.88 30.45
C SER A 723 2.06 1.86 30.36
N ASN A 724 1.81 2.43 29.17
CA ASN A 724 0.70 3.31 28.87
C ASN A 724 0.11 2.91 27.49
N PRO A 725 -1.18 2.54 27.39
CA PRO A 725 -1.77 2.03 26.16
C PRO A 725 -1.82 3.07 25.03
N THR A 726 -1.69 4.36 25.36
CA THR A 726 -1.59 5.49 24.41
C THR A 726 -0.13 5.94 24.18
N GLY A 727 0.82 5.35 24.91
CA GLY A 727 2.25 5.65 24.84
C GLY A 727 3.01 4.85 23.77
N GLN A 728 4.32 5.07 23.70
CA GLN A 728 5.22 4.37 22.78
C GLN A 728 5.35 2.88 23.14
N TRP A 729 5.22 2.02 22.15
CA TRP A 729 5.47 0.58 22.27
C TRP A 729 6.94 0.26 22.12
N VAL A 730 7.45 -0.66 22.93
CA VAL A 730 8.85 -1.11 22.90
C VAL A 730 8.89 -2.59 22.56
N ASP A 731 9.76 -2.98 21.61
CA ASP A 731 10.05 -4.38 21.30
C ASP A 731 10.81 -4.99 22.48
N ILE A 732 10.21 -5.97 23.17
CA ILE A 732 10.86 -6.73 24.24
C ILE A 732 11.43 -8.06 23.75
N SER A 733 10.99 -8.49 22.56
CA SER A 733 11.56 -9.59 21.80
C SER A 733 11.26 -9.38 20.33
N ILE A 734 12.25 -9.61 19.46
CA ILE A 734 12.08 -9.54 18.01
C ILE A 734 12.10 -10.93 17.35
N ASP A 735 12.53 -11.98 18.06
CA ASP A 735 12.79 -13.31 17.47
C ASP A 735 12.09 -14.45 18.21
N VAL A 736 10.82 -14.30 18.58
CA VAL A 736 10.07 -15.47 19.10
C VAL A 736 9.81 -16.42 17.93
N PRO A 737 10.33 -17.66 17.91
CA PRO A 737 10.17 -18.53 16.75
C PRO A 737 8.70 -18.86 16.47
N GLY A 738 8.36 -18.96 15.18
CA GLY A 738 7.11 -19.58 14.76
C GLY A 738 7.03 -21.05 15.20
N ALA A 739 5.81 -21.58 15.33
CA ALA A 739 5.63 -23.03 15.47
C ALA A 739 5.44 -23.67 14.09
N ALA A 740 5.63 -25.00 14.00
CA ALA A 740 5.41 -25.73 12.75
C ALA A 740 3.91 -25.83 12.45
N GLY A 741 3.33 -24.76 11.89
CA GLY A 741 2.01 -24.75 11.27
C GLY A 741 1.02 -23.76 11.86
N LYS A 742 0.20 -23.20 10.97
CA LYS A 742 -0.91 -22.30 11.26
C LYS A 742 -1.87 -22.89 12.30
N GLY A 743 -2.35 -22.02 13.19
CA GLY A 743 -3.38 -22.35 14.18
C GLY A 743 -2.83 -22.90 15.50
N THR A 744 -1.51 -23.02 15.60
CA THR A 744 -0.80 -23.43 16.82
C THR A 744 -0.81 -22.32 17.88
N THR A 745 -0.68 -22.73 19.14
CA THR A 745 -0.55 -21.80 20.27
C THR A 745 0.92 -21.55 20.56
N ILE A 746 1.34 -20.30 20.48
CA ILE A 746 2.70 -19.85 20.79
C ILE A 746 2.74 -19.32 22.21
N THR A 747 3.87 -19.51 22.90
CA THR A 747 4.08 -19.04 24.28
C THR A 747 5.40 -18.27 24.39
N TYR A 748 5.38 -17.15 25.10
CA TYR A 748 6.57 -16.35 25.41
C TYR A 748 6.56 -15.91 26.88
N GLU A 749 7.73 -15.88 27.52
CA GLU A 749 7.87 -15.42 28.91
C GLU A 749 8.64 -14.09 28.98
N ASP A 750 7.96 -13.01 29.37
CA ASP A 750 8.60 -11.75 29.71
C ASP A 750 9.11 -11.79 31.16
N ARG A 751 10.41 -11.98 31.32
CA ARG A 751 11.11 -12.05 32.62
C ARG A 751 11.58 -10.69 33.14
N THR A 752 11.36 -9.63 32.39
CA THR A 752 11.86 -8.28 32.69
C THR A 752 10.84 -7.42 33.44
N VAL A 753 9.63 -7.96 33.67
CA VAL A 753 8.54 -7.27 34.36
C VAL A 753 8.89 -6.94 35.80
N GLN A 754 8.40 -5.80 36.29
CA GLN A 754 8.53 -5.36 37.68
C GLN A 754 7.21 -5.52 38.40
N ASN A 755 7.27 -5.87 39.69
CA ASN A 755 6.07 -6.00 40.53
C ASN A 755 5.33 -4.66 40.65
N ASN A 756 4.03 -4.76 40.92
CA ASN A 756 3.05 -3.69 41.06
C ASN A 756 3.05 -2.73 39.86
N ARG A 757 3.15 -3.29 38.66
CA ARG A 757 3.14 -2.50 37.43
C ARG A 757 2.17 -3.08 36.40
N THR A 758 1.40 -2.20 35.78
CA THR A 758 0.53 -2.53 34.65
C THR A 758 1.33 -2.50 33.36
N TYR A 759 1.23 -3.58 32.60
CA TYR A 759 1.82 -3.69 31.28
C TYR A 759 0.74 -4.01 30.25
N TYR A 760 0.88 -3.43 29.07
CA TYR A 760 0.08 -3.73 27.89
C TYR A 760 0.96 -4.44 26.89
N TYR A 761 0.46 -5.52 26.32
CA TYR A 761 1.15 -6.35 25.35
C TYR A 761 0.39 -6.42 24.04
N ARG A 762 1.14 -6.47 22.96
CA ARG A 762 0.66 -6.85 21.63
C ARG A 762 1.72 -7.68 20.92
N VAL A 763 1.27 -8.55 20.04
CA VAL A 763 2.16 -9.42 19.26
C VAL A 763 1.98 -9.13 17.78
N ILE A 764 3.08 -9.12 17.06
CA ILE A 764 3.15 -8.91 15.61
C ILE A 764 3.79 -10.16 15.02
N ALA A 765 3.22 -10.70 13.95
CA ALA A 765 3.86 -11.74 13.15
C ALA A 765 4.76 -11.08 12.11
N ALA A 766 5.99 -11.57 11.96
CA ALA A 766 6.98 -11.04 11.04
C ALA A 766 7.39 -12.10 10.02
N ASN A 767 7.60 -11.69 8.77
CA ASN A 767 8.13 -12.52 7.70
C ASN A 767 9.43 -11.92 7.18
N VAL A 768 10.56 -12.53 7.52
CA VAL A 768 11.90 -12.16 7.05
C VAL A 768 12.21 -12.94 5.77
N VAL A 769 12.13 -12.26 4.64
CA VAL A 769 12.38 -12.79 3.28
C VAL A 769 13.76 -12.34 2.81
N GLY A 770 14.44 -13.17 2.03
CA GLY A 770 15.80 -12.96 1.55
C GLY A 770 16.84 -13.77 2.33
N ASP A 771 18.11 -13.52 2.03
CA ASP A 771 19.24 -14.22 2.67
C ASP A 771 19.67 -13.47 3.94
N THR A 772 19.58 -14.16 5.08
CA THR A 772 19.96 -13.62 6.40
C THR A 772 21.36 -14.04 6.84
N THR A 773 22.07 -14.82 6.01
CA THR A 773 23.42 -15.30 6.30
C THR A 773 24.40 -14.13 6.34
N GLN A 774 25.19 -14.06 7.41
CA GLN A 774 26.31 -13.12 7.50
C GLN A 774 27.56 -13.75 6.89
N TYR A 775 28.12 -13.08 5.88
CA TYR A 775 29.36 -13.45 5.23
C TYR A 775 30.57 -12.84 5.97
N ALA A 776 31.75 -13.46 5.86
CA ALA A 776 32.94 -13.00 6.58
C ALA A 776 33.38 -11.59 6.12
N ALA A 777 33.73 -10.72 7.06
CA ALA A 777 34.19 -9.35 6.78
C ALA A 777 35.37 -9.34 5.76
N PRO A 778 35.41 -8.37 4.81
CA PRO A 778 34.67 -7.12 4.79
C PRO A 778 33.21 -7.19 4.31
N ALA A 779 32.69 -8.36 3.94
CA ALA A 779 31.44 -8.47 3.17
C ALA A 779 30.20 -7.90 3.88
N ILE A 780 29.58 -6.93 3.23
CA ILE A 780 28.14 -6.65 3.36
C ILE A 780 27.42 -7.84 2.67
N GLY A 781 26.32 -8.32 3.25
CA GLY A 781 25.61 -9.52 2.80
C GLY A 781 24.58 -9.26 1.70
N TYR A 782 23.82 -10.29 1.34
CA TYR A 782 22.71 -10.16 0.40
C TYR A 782 21.48 -9.52 1.08
N PRO A 783 20.57 -8.90 0.30
CA PRO A 783 19.39 -8.25 0.86
C PRO A 783 18.48 -9.22 1.62
N ASN A 784 17.90 -8.72 2.71
CA ASN A 784 16.73 -9.31 3.36
C ASN A 784 15.76 -8.20 3.80
N TYR A 785 14.50 -8.57 3.99
CA TYR A 785 13.45 -7.65 4.40
C TYR A 785 12.46 -8.32 5.35
N SER A 786 12.09 -7.60 6.41
CA SER A 786 11.06 -8.03 7.35
C SER A 786 9.73 -7.34 7.04
N SER A 787 8.72 -8.13 6.67
CA SER A 787 7.35 -7.68 6.45
C SER A 787 6.49 -8.04 7.66
N ASN A 788 5.86 -7.05 8.29
CA ASN A 788 5.15 -7.20 9.56
C ASN A 788 3.63 -7.17 9.38
N SER A 789 2.94 -8.02 10.11
CA SER A 789 1.49 -7.99 10.21
C SER A 789 0.99 -6.80 11.04
N THR A 790 -0.33 -6.56 11.00
CA THR A 790 -0.94 -5.69 12.02
C THR A 790 -0.84 -6.37 13.40
N PRO A 791 -0.73 -5.60 14.51
CA PRO A 791 -0.66 -6.20 15.83
C PRO A 791 -1.96 -6.95 16.20
N THR A 792 -1.85 -7.90 17.12
CA THR A 792 -3.00 -8.57 17.76
C THR A 792 -4.07 -7.56 18.21
N ASN A 793 -5.33 -7.81 17.86
CA ASN A 793 -6.48 -6.99 18.27
C ASN A 793 -7.57 -7.86 18.97
N PRO A 794 -7.96 -7.54 20.23
CA PRO A 794 -7.37 -6.51 21.07
C PRO A 794 -5.98 -6.92 21.60
N GLY A 795 -5.16 -5.93 21.95
CA GLY A 795 -4.01 -6.16 22.84
C GLY A 795 -4.48 -6.56 24.23
N VAL A 796 -3.57 -7.08 25.07
CA VAL A 796 -3.91 -7.52 26.43
C VAL A 796 -3.19 -6.68 27.48
N SER A 797 -3.88 -6.34 28.57
CA SER A 797 -3.28 -5.72 29.75
C SER A 797 -3.13 -6.71 30.89
N ILE A 798 -2.05 -6.60 31.65
CA ILE A 798 -1.82 -7.42 32.85
C ILE A 798 -1.16 -6.58 33.94
N VAL A 799 -1.62 -6.76 35.17
CA VAL A 799 -0.97 -6.21 36.36
C VAL A 799 -0.07 -7.29 36.93
N THR A 800 1.21 -6.96 37.08
CA THR A 800 2.19 -7.87 37.67
C THR A 800 2.22 -7.64 39.17
N SER A 801 1.69 -8.55 39.97
CA SER A 801 1.62 -8.39 41.43
C SER A 801 2.91 -8.86 42.11
N GLY A 802 3.45 -8.14 43.08
CA GLY A 802 4.44 -8.76 43.98
C GLY A 802 3.79 -9.90 44.75
N THR A 803 4.51 -10.99 45.05
CA THR A 803 4.07 -11.90 46.11
C THR A 803 4.02 -11.14 47.43
N ALA A 804 2.84 -10.65 47.81
CA ALA A 804 2.34 -11.00 49.12
C ALA A 804 1.95 -12.49 49.07
N GLY A 805 2.03 -13.19 50.19
CA GLY A 805 1.69 -14.61 50.31
C GLY A 805 0.28 -14.96 49.79
N PRO A 806 -0.05 -16.26 49.77
CA PRO A 806 -1.23 -16.78 49.08
C PRO A 806 -2.50 -16.07 49.55
N GLY A 807 -3.30 -15.64 48.57
CA GLY A 807 -4.64 -15.05 48.70
C GLY A 807 -5.13 -14.77 50.12
N THR A 808 -4.84 -13.58 50.63
CA THR A 808 -5.65 -12.95 51.66
C THR A 808 -6.67 -12.04 50.97
N PRO A 809 -7.98 -12.26 51.14
CA PRO A 809 -8.94 -11.24 50.78
C PRO A 809 -8.75 -10.07 51.77
N PHE A 810 -8.27 -8.93 51.30
CA PHE A 810 -8.32 -7.67 52.05
C PHE A 810 -9.28 -6.75 51.26
N ILE A 811 -10.58 -6.69 51.61
CA ILE A 811 -11.23 -5.89 52.67
C ILE A 811 -11.38 -4.39 52.31
N PHE A 812 -10.97 -3.91 51.13
CA PHE A 812 -11.35 -2.55 50.70
C PHE A 812 -11.84 -2.57 49.23
N ALA A 813 -13.12 -2.87 49.02
CA ALA A 813 -13.74 -2.76 47.70
C ALA A 813 -14.03 -1.29 47.40
N SER A 814 -13.07 -0.56 46.83
CA SER A 814 -13.26 0.86 46.52
C SER A 814 -13.76 1.08 45.09
N ASN A 815 -14.89 1.76 45.01
CA ASN A 815 -15.32 2.54 43.86
C ASN A 815 -15.74 3.92 44.38
N PHE A 816 -14.92 4.68 45.10
CA PHE A 816 -15.37 5.94 45.73
C PHE A 816 -15.58 7.11 44.76
N ALA A 817 -16.55 7.98 45.07
CA ALA A 817 -16.67 9.33 44.54
C ALA A 817 -16.01 10.32 45.51
N ASP A 818 -14.98 11.03 45.05
CA ASP A 818 -14.40 12.30 45.53
C ASP A 818 -14.02 12.54 47.02
N GLY A 819 -14.21 11.61 47.97
CA GLY A 819 -14.03 11.89 49.42
C GLY A 819 -12.75 11.40 50.12
N LEU A 820 -12.13 10.30 49.69
CA LEU A 820 -11.02 9.64 50.44
C LEU A 820 -9.65 9.73 49.75
N ALA A 821 -9.49 10.66 48.80
CA ALA A 821 -8.21 10.92 48.14
C ALA A 821 -7.21 11.53 49.13
N GLY A 822 -6.46 10.68 49.84
CA GLY A 822 -5.53 11.08 50.90
C GLY A 822 -5.46 10.12 52.07
N TRP A 823 -6.44 9.22 52.21
CA TRP A 823 -6.51 8.25 53.30
C TRP A 823 -5.61 7.03 53.03
N ALA A 824 -5.00 6.48 54.08
CA ALA A 824 -4.20 5.26 54.04
C ALA A 824 -4.91 4.12 54.77
N GLY A 825 -4.99 2.93 54.17
CA GLY A 825 -5.55 1.75 54.84
C GLY A 825 -4.56 1.13 55.83
N VAL A 826 -5.05 0.67 56.98
CA VAL A 826 -4.26 0.04 58.04
C VAL A 826 -4.99 -1.19 58.57
N VAL A 827 -4.25 -2.28 58.80
CA VAL A 827 -4.75 -3.47 59.51
C VAL A 827 -3.76 -3.83 60.62
N GLY A 828 -4.20 -3.77 61.87
CA GLY A 828 -3.32 -3.83 63.04
C GLY A 828 -2.29 -2.71 62.99
N ASN A 829 -0.99 -3.06 62.97
CA ASN A 829 0.13 -2.10 62.89
C ASN A 829 0.72 -1.98 61.46
N VAL A 830 0.02 -2.49 60.43
CA VAL A 830 0.55 -2.60 59.07
C VAL A 830 -0.18 -1.62 58.14
N GLN A 831 0.60 -0.68 57.58
CA GLN A 831 0.12 0.23 56.54
C GLN A 831 -0.01 -0.49 55.19
N ALA A 832 -1.19 -0.43 54.58
CA ALA A 832 -1.47 -0.95 53.24
C ALA A 832 -1.26 0.15 52.17
N ASN A 833 -0.31 -0.04 51.24
CA ASN A 833 0.05 0.99 50.26
C ASN A 833 -0.79 0.96 48.95
N GLN A 834 -1.81 1.85 48.87
CA GLN A 834 -2.29 2.73 47.75
C GLN A 834 -2.57 2.19 46.30
N PRO A 835 -3.31 2.90 45.41
CA PRO A 835 -4.75 3.24 45.35
C PRO A 835 -5.48 2.54 44.15
N ALA A 836 -6.79 2.27 44.25
CA ALA A 836 -7.59 1.74 43.13
C ALA A 836 -8.29 2.86 42.35
N ALA A 837 -8.26 2.76 41.02
CA ALA A 837 -8.88 3.70 40.08
C ALA A 837 -10.40 3.45 39.93
N VAL A 838 -11.13 4.56 39.77
CA VAL A 838 -12.56 4.72 39.47
C VAL A 838 -13.05 3.79 38.35
N GLY A 839 -14.12 3.03 38.60
CA GLY A 839 -14.97 2.43 37.57
C GLY A 839 -16.13 3.38 37.21
N PRO A 840 -16.62 3.40 35.95
CA PRO A 840 -17.79 4.19 35.61
C PRO A 840 -19.06 3.47 36.11
N GLU A 841 -20.12 4.25 36.38
CA GLU A 841 -21.53 3.84 36.61
C GLU A 841 -22.02 3.78 38.08
N GLY A 842 -22.45 4.93 38.62
CA GLY A 842 -23.87 5.15 38.93
C GLY A 842 -24.57 4.41 40.09
N GLY A 843 -23.90 4.04 41.18
CA GLY A 843 -24.52 3.63 42.45
C GLY A 843 -23.75 4.22 43.64
N ALA A 844 -24.33 4.29 44.84
CA ALA A 844 -23.61 4.66 46.07
C ALA A 844 -22.56 3.57 46.41
N MET A 845 -21.39 3.96 46.91
CA MET A 845 -20.18 3.13 46.96
C MET A 845 -19.50 3.26 48.34
N GLY A 846 -18.95 2.16 48.84
CA GLY A 846 -18.73 1.90 50.28
C GLY A 846 -17.40 1.30 50.70
N MET A 847 -17.11 1.30 52.00
CA MET A 847 -16.01 0.60 52.68
C MET A 847 -16.56 -0.58 53.48
N ALA A 848 -15.86 -1.71 53.48
CA ALA A 848 -16.20 -2.88 54.30
C ALA A 848 -15.05 -3.17 55.26
N ALA A 849 -15.22 -3.00 56.58
CA ALA A 849 -14.17 -3.30 57.56
C ALA A 849 -14.40 -4.66 58.21
N VAL A 850 -13.51 -5.62 57.98
CA VAL A 850 -13.62 -6.97 58.57
C VAL A 850 -12.94 -7.02 59.93
N ILE A 851 -13.67 -7.47 60.94
CA ILE A 851 -13.21 -7.61 62.33
C ILE A 851 -12.57 -8.98 62.57
N ALA A 852 -13.02 -10.03 61.87
CA ALA A 852 -12.28 -11.28 61.63
C ALA A 852 -12.97 -12.16 60.57
N ALA A 853 -12.19 -12.83 59.70
CA ALA A 853 -12.68 -13.89 58.81
C ALA A 853 -12.03 -15.24 59.18
N PRO A 854 -12.78 -16.36 59.30
CA PRO A 854 -12.22 -17.68 59.59
C PRO A 854 -11.12 -18.15 58.60
N ALA A 855 -11.11 -17.58 57.39
CA ALA A 855 -10.08 -17.82 56.37
C ALA A 855 -8.73 -17.12 56.64
N LEU A 856 -8.63 -16.22 57.63
CA LEU A 856 -7.42 -15.49 57.99
C LEU A 856 -6.59 -16.12 59.13
N ASN A 857 -7.08 -17.19 59.79
CA ASN A 857 -6.42 -17.81 60.95
C ASN A 857 -5.05 -18.48 60.66
N GLY A 858 -4.58 -18.47 59.41
CA GLY A 858 -3.25 -18.93 59.04
C GLY A 858 -2.20 -17.82 58.83
N LEU A 859 -2.59 -16.54 58.85
CA LEU A 859 -1.72 -15.42 58.45
C LEU A 859 -1.51 -14.32 59.49
N LEU A 860 -2.26 -14.30 60.60
CA LEU A 860 -2.03 -13.40 61.73
C LEU A 860 -1.79 -14.26 62.97
N ALA A 861 -0.58 -14.25 63.51
CA ALA A 861 -0.20 -15.11 64.64
C ALA A 861 -0.86 -14.70 65.98
N ASP A 862 -1.58 -13.56 66.03
CA ASP A 862 -1.90 -12.81 67.26
C ASP A 862 -3.37 -12.37 67.43
N GLY A 863 -4.36 -13.10 66.89
CA GLY A 863 -5.81 -12.82 67.08
C GLY A 863 -6.42 -11.75 66.15
N PRO A 864 -7.70 -11.36 66.35
CA PRO A 864 -8.38 -10.27 65.62
C PRO A 864 -7.58 -8.96 65.68
N LYS A 865 -7.57 -8.20 64.58
CA LYS A 865 -6.85 -6.92 64.48
C LYS A 865 -7.76 -5.84 63.90
N PRO A 866 -7.71 -4.60 64.42
CA PRO A 866 -8.47 -3.48 63.86
C PRO A 866 -8.13 -3.24 62.40
N ALA A 867 -9.12 -2.82 61.61
CA ALA A 867 -8.99 -2.56 60.18
C ALA A 867 -9.69 -1.26 59.84
N TYR A 868 -8.92 -0.22 59.56
CA TYR A 868 -9.41 1.16 59.39
C TYR A 868 -8.67 1.88 58.27
N VAL A 869 -9.20 3.03 57.87
CA VAL A 869 -8.48 4.01 57.06
C VAL A 869 -8.11 5.21 57.94
N VAL A 870 -6.95 5.81 57.69
CA VAL A 870 -6.46 6.99 58.41
C VAL A 870 -6.22 8.17 57.46
N ASP A 871 -6.60 9.37 57.89
CA ASP A 871 -6.30 10.65 57.24
C ASP A 871 -5.47 11.54 58.14
N ALA A 872 -4.25 11.84 57.70
CA ALA A 872 -3.30 12.68 58.39
C ALA A 872 -3.32 14.15 57.93
N SER A 873 -4.34 14.55 57.17
CA SER A 873 -4.46 15.90 56.64
C SER A 873 -5.32 16.90 57.44
N PRO A 874 -6.00 16.55 58.55
CA PRO A 874 -6.42 17.53 59.55
C PRO A 874 -5.25 18.34 60.13
N ALA A 875 -4.06 17.76 60.28
CA ALA A 875 -2.77 18.46 60.47
C ALA A 875 -2.84 19.71 61.39
N ALA A 876 -3.15 19.48 62.67
CA ALA A 876 -3.36 20.46 63.73
C ALA A 876 -4.60 21.36 63.60
N GLU A 877 -5.73 20.78 63.19
CA GLU A 877 -7.03 21.42 63.06
C GLU A 877 -7.73 21.69 64.41
N VAL A 878 -8.48 22.80 64.46
CA VAL A 878 -9.20 23.25 65.67
C VAL A 878 -10.70 22.98 65.61
N SER A 879 -11.20 22.48 64.48
CA SER A 879 -12.58 22.05 64.29
C SER A 879 -12.67 21.07 63.14
N TYR A 880 -13.55 20.06 63.29
CA TYR A 880 -13.73 18.99 62.31
C TYR A 880 -15.20 18.58 62.27
N ASP A 881 -15.74 18.44 61.06
CA ASP A 881 -17.11 18.03 60.78
C ASP A 881 -17.03 16.83 59.82
N ALA A 882 -17.61 15.69 60.19
CA ALA A 882 -17.67 14.50 59.37
C ALA A 882 -19.03 13.81 59.43
N SER A 883 -19.46 13.28 58.29
CA SER A 883 -20.69 12.50 58.14
C SER A 883 -20.44 11.25 57.31
N PHE A 884 -21.03 10.11 57.69
CA PHE A 884 -20.98 8.87 56.93
C PHE A 884 -22.19 7.98 57.23
N TRP A 885 -22.53 7.09 56.31
CA TRP A 885 -23.44 5.98 56.59
C TRP A 885 -22.68 4.84 57.20
N PHE A 886 -23.21 4.25 58.27
CA PHE A 886 -22.66 3.12 58.99
C PHE A 886 -23.70 2.00 59.07
N ASP A 887 -23.31 0.80 58.69
CA ASP A 887 -24.10 -0.42 58.88
C ASP A 887 -23.27 -1.43 59.70
N PRO A 888 -23.71 -1.79 60.93
CA PRO A 888 -23.06 -2.81 61.73
C PRO A 888 -22.96 -4.17 61.03
N ASN A 889 -23.92 -4.49 60.15
CA ASN A 889 -23.98 -5.70 59.32
C ASN A 889 -23.74 -7.01 60.10
N SER A 890 -24.54 -7.20 61.15
CA SER A 890 -24.57 -8.39 62.00
C SER A 890 -23.20 -8.77 62.57
N VAL A 891 -22.35 -7.78 62.83
CA VAL A 891 -21.02 -7.99 63.45
C VAL A 891 -21.17 -8.51 64.88
N ASP A 892 -20.28 -9.41 65.29
CA ASP A 892 -20.21 -9.95 66.64
C ASP A 892 -18.96 -9.40 67.33
N LEU A 893 -19.14 -8.68 68.43
CA LEU A 893 -18.04 -8.04 69.15
C LEU A 893 -17.57 -8.82 70.39
N ASP A 894 -18.13 -10.01 70.68
CA ASP A 894 -17.73 -10.89 71.80
C ASP A 894 -17.61 -10.13 73.14
N ASP A 895 -18.69 -9.42 73.50
CA ASP A 895 -18.84 -8.56 74.70
C ASP A 895 -17.86 -7.36 74.80
N GLY A 896 -17.11 -7.04 73.74
CA GLY A 896 -16.20 -5.88 73.70
C GLY A 896 -16.78 -4.66 73.00
N GLU A 897 -16.31 -3.47 73.37
CA GLU A 897 -16.58 -2.22 72.63
C GLU A 897 -15.57 -2.05 71.48
N VAL A 898 -15.92 -1.22 70.49
CA VAL A 898 -14.99 -0.80 69.44
C VAL A 898 -15.22 0.64 68.98
N ASP A 899 -14.13 1.38 68.83
CA ASP A 899 -14.16 2.71 68.23
C ASP A 899 -14.24 2.61 66.71
N ILE A 900 -15.32 3.13 66.12
CA ILE A 900 -15.55 3.12 64.67
C ILE A 900 -15.11 4.42 63.98
N PHE A 901 -14.87 5.47 64.77
CA PHE A 901 -14.38 6.76 64.29
C PHE A 901 -13.60 7.49 65.40
N VAL A 902 -12.34 7.83 65.16
CA VAL A 902 -11.46 8.43 66.20
C VAL A 902 -10.71 9.61 65.63
N GLY A 903 -10.57 10.67 66.42
CA GLY A 903 -9.63 11.76 66.15
C GLY A 903 -8.48 11.75 67.17
N THR A 904 -7.25 11.93 66.72
CA THR A 904 -6.07 11.98 67.61
C THR A 904 -5.30 13.29 67.50
N ASP A 905 -4.55 13.63 68.55
CA ASP A 905 -3.57 14.71 68.54
C ASP A 905 -2.24 14.31 67.86
N VAL A 906 -1.29 15.24 67.83
CA VAL A 906 0.05 15.07 67.22
C VAL A 906 0.91 14.00 67.91
N ASP A 907 0.62 13.68 69.17
CA ASP A 907 1.30 12.64 69.92
C ASP A 907 0.60 11.28 69.75
N GLY A 908 -0.51 11.24 69.00
CA GLY A 908 -1.31 10.05 68.73
C GLY A 908 -2.31 9.72 69.84
N ASN A 909 -2.56 10.64 70.79
CA ASN A 909 -3.57 10.44 71.83
C ASN A 909 -4.95 10.73 71.25
N ALA A 910 -5.93 9.85 71.49
CA ALA A 910 -7.31 10.08 71.08
C ALA A 910 -7.90 11.26 71.86
N ILE A 911 -8.59 12.16 71.16
CA ILE A 911 -9.20 13.38 71.71
C ILE A 911 -10.72 13.41 71.54
N PHE A 912 -11.26 12.54 70.68
CA PHE A 912 -12.67 12.17 70.62
C PHE A 912 -12.82 10.84 69.90
N GLY A 913 -13.92 10.14 70.16
CA GLY A 913 -14.27 8.86 69.54
C GLY A 913 -15.77 8.66 69.37
N VAL A 914 -16.15 7.79 68.44
CA VAL A 914 -17.49 7.20 68.34
C VAL A 914 -17.34 5.71 68.56
N GLU A 915 -18.07 5.21 69.54
CA GLU A 915 -17.93 3.88 70.09
C GLU A 915 -19.18 3.05 69.82
N LEU A 916 -18.97 1.78 69.50
CA LEU A 916 -20.02 0.79 69.30
C LEU A 916 -19.82 -0.36 70.28
N GLU A 917 -20.84 -0.67 71.06
CA GLU A 917 -20.85 -1.76 72.02
C GLU A 917 -22.03 -2.72 71.74
N PRO A 918 -21.90 -4.02 72.03
CA PRO A 918 -23.02 -4.96 71.95
C PRO A 918 -24.01 -4.71 73.09
N ASP A 919 -25.31 -4.74 72.79
CA ASP A 919 -26.37 -4.62 73.81
C ASP A 919 -26.30 -5.83 74.76
N SER A 920 -26.01 -5.55 76.02
CA SER A 920 -25.86 -6.57 77.07
C SER A 920 -27.14 -7.38 77.36
N ASP A 921 -28.31 -6.90 76.92
CA ASP A 921 -29.62 -7.49 77.20
C ASP A 921 -30.29 -8.15 75.96
N ASP A 922 -29.81 -7.91 74.73
CA ASP A 922 -30.44 -8.43 73.48
C ASP A 922 -29.40 -8.75 72.38
N GLU A 923 -29.15 -10.05 72.17
CA GLU A 923 -28.17 -10.58 71.21
C GLU A 923 -28.50 -10.10 69.77
N GLY A 924 -27.66 -9.22 69.21
CA GLY A 924 -27.81 -8.65 67.86
C GLY A 924 -28.32 -7.21 67.77
N LYS A 925 -28.36 -6.47 68.88
CA LYS A 925 -28.49 -5.00 68.91
C LYS A 925 -27.19 -4.36 69.36
N PHE A 926 -26.93 -3.14 68.89
CA PHE A 926 -25.75 -2.37 69.28
C PHE A 926 -26.19 -1.12 70.03
N GLU A 927 -25.41 -0.70 71.01
CA GLU A 927 -25.47 0.66 71.53
C GLU A 927 -24.34 1.47 70.90
N ILE A 928 -24.63 2.72 70.54
CA ILE A 928 -23.65 3.66 70.01
C ILE A 928 -23.60 4.88 70.91
N SER A 929 -22.40 5.26 71.29
CA SER A 929 -22.10 6.44 72.08
C SER A 929 -20.91 7.16 71.44
N ALA A 930 -20.59 8.35 71.94
CA ALA A 930 -19.40 9.06 71.54
C ALA A 930 -18.84 9.83 72.73
N TRP A 931 -17.56 10.13 72.68
CA TRP A 931 -16.85 10.76 73.78
C TRP A 931 -15.88 11.81 73.27
N ALA A 932 -15.55 12.78 74.12
CA ALA A 932 -14.56 13.81 73.82
C ALA A 932 -13.75 14.20 75.07
N LEU A 933 -12.46 14.40 74.86
CA LEU A 933 -11.52 14.80 75.91
C LEU A 933 -11.64 16.29 76.21
N PHE A 934 -11.97 16.64 77.46
CA PHE A 934 -11.98 18.01 77.97
C PHE A 934 -11.03 18.14 79.17
N GLY A 935 -9.85 18.72 78.93
CA GLY A 935 -8.80 18.81 79.94
C GLY A 935 -8.05 17.48 80.11
N GLU A 936 -8.23 16.82 81.25
CA GLU A 936 -7.66 15.50 81.57
C GLU A 936 -8.74 14.42 81.77
N GLU A 937 -10.02 14.76 81.55
CA GLU A 937 -11.17 13.86 81.73
C GLU A 937 -11.94 13.72 80.41
N ASP A 938 -12.38 12.49 80.10
CA ASP A 938 -13.25 12.19 78.97
C ASP A 938 -14.71 12.36 79.41
N GLU A 939 -15.51 13.02 78.58
CA GLU A 939 -16.96 13.13 78.75
C GLU A 939 -17.64 12.33 77.63
N GLU A 940 -18.67 11.56 77.99
CA GLU A 940 -19.43 10.68 77.08
C GLU A 940 -20.84 11.22 76.81
N THR A 941 -21.37 10.91 75.63
CA THR A 941 -22.77 11.13 75.29
C THR A 941 -23.66 10.02 75.87
N GLU A 942 -24.97 10.26 75.96
CA GLU A 942 -25.96 9.21 76.17
C GLU A 942 -25.82 8.12 75.09
N SER A 943 -25.72 6.85 75.50
CA SER A 943 -25.78 5.69 74.60
C SER A 943 -27.17 5.58 73.98
N VAL A 944 -27.22 5.23 72.69
CA VAL A 944 -28.46 5.05 71.94
C VAL A 944 -28.45 3.70 71.24
N TYR A 945 -29.59 3.01 71.23
CA TYR A 945 -29.75 1.77 70.49
C TYR A 945 -29.71 2.00 68.97
N LEU A 946 -28.80 1.29 68.31
CA LEU A 946 -28.65 1.22 66.87
C LEU A 946 -29.22 -0.10 66.36
N SER A 947 -30.01 -0.04 65.28
CA SER A 947 -30.51 -1.26 64.64
C SER A 947 -29.45 -1.85 63.71
N ASP A 948 -29.55 -3.15 63.43
CA ASP A 948 -28.69 -3.83 62.46
C ASP A 948 -29.12 -3.47 61.02
N GLY A 949 -28.66 -2.31 60.56
CA GLY A 949 -28.86 -1.76 59.23
C GLY A 949 -28.21 -0.37 59.08
N PRO A 950 -28.34 0.28 57.90
CA PRO A 950 -27.65 1.55 57.63
C PRO A 950 -28.22 2.73 58.42
N HIS A 951 -27.35 3.45 59.11
CA HIS A 951 -27.62 4.67 59.87
C HIS A 951 -26.66 5.80 59.47
N GLN A 952 -27.14 7.04 59.40
CA GLN A 952 -26.27 8.18 59.13
C GLN A 952 -25.66 8.67 60.45
N ILE A 953 -24.34 8.67 60.55
CA ILE A 953 -23.58 9.20 61.69
C ILE A 953 -22.95 10.52 61.28
N GLU A 954 -23.11 11.56 62.10
CA GLU A 954 -22.46 12.86 61.93
C GLU A 954 -21.83 13.30 63.24
N VAL A 955 -20.58 13.75 63.14
CA VAL A 955 -19.73 14.16 64.27
C VAL A 955 -19.22 15.57 64.00
N VAL A 956 -19.45 16.47 64.95
CA VAL A 956 -18.94 17.84 64.90
C VAL A 956 -18.12 18.11 66.15
N TRP A 957 -16.82 18.34 65.97
CA TRP A 957 -15.88 18.67 67.03
C TRP A 957 -15.29 20.06 66.83
N GLN A 958 -15.16 20.83 67.90
CA GLN A 958 -14.50 22.13 67.91
C GLN A 958 -13.75 22.35 69.22
N SER A 959 -12.45 22.63 69.12
CA SER A 959 -11.58 22.98 70.25
C SER A 959 -11.78 24.41 70.78
N GLY A 960 -11.47 24.62 72.06
CA GLY A 960 -11.51 25.93 72.72
C GLY A 960 -11.83 25.85 74.21
N ALA A 961 -11.86 27.00 74.89
CA ALA A 961 -12.22 27.10 76.31
C ALA A 961 -13.70 26.75 76.60
N THR A 962 -14.52 26.73 75.54
CA THR A 962 -15.90 26.23 75.52
C THR A 962 -16.04 25.36 74.27
N ALA A 963 -15.19 24.36 74.17
CA ALA A 963 -15.19 23.38 73.11
C ALA A 963 -16.54 22.66 73.04
N GLU A 964 -16.88 22.21 71.85
CA GLU A 964 -18.14 21.53 71.58
C GLU A 964 -17.87 20.24 70.82
N PHE A 965 -18.46 19.13 71.27
CA PHE A 965 -18.53 17.88 70.52
C PHE A 965 -20.00 17.48 70.40
N SER A 966 -20.47 17.18 69.19
CA SER A 966 -21.85 16.80 68.93
C SER A 966 -21.90 15.48 68.17
N LEU A 967 -22.71 14.55 68.66
CA LEU A 967 -23.07 13.32 67.97
C LEU A 967 -24.49 13.46 67.41
N MET A 968 -24.65 13.25 66.11
CA MET A 968 -25.94 13.17 65.44
C MET A 968 -26.10 11.82 64.75
N ILE A 969 -27.28 11.22 64.91
CA ILE A 969 -27.63 9.92 64.30
C ILE A 969 -28.95 10.11 63.53
N ASP A 970 -28.98 9.70 62.27
CA ASP A 970 -30.12 9.83 61.35
C ASP A 970 -30.69 11.26 61.30
N GLY A 971 -29.80 12.25 61.38
CA GLY A 971 -30.14 13.67 61.38
C GLY A 971 -30.73 14.21 62.70
N GLN A 972 -30.82 13.41 63.76
CA GLN A 972 -31.16 13.86 65.11
C GLN A 972 -29.90 14.08 65.95
N LEU A 973 -29.82 15.25 66.62
CA LEU A 973 -28.81 15.50 67.65
C LEU A 973 -29.10 14.63 68.88
N ILE A 974 -28.17 13.72 69.21
CA ILE A 974 -28.24 12.89 70.41
C ILE A 974 -27.84 13.73 71.61
N GLN A 975 -26.61 14.23 71.61
CA GLN A 975 -26.11 15.11 72.65
C GLN A 975 -24.99 16.00 72.14
N LYS A 976 -24.89 17.17 72.77
CA LYS A 976 -23.76 18.08 72.64
C LYS A 976 -23.01 18.12 73.97
N LEU A 977 -21.75 17.72 73.95
CA LEU A 977 -20.81 17.83 75.06
C LEU A 977 -20.08 19.16 74.99
N THR A 978 -19.78 19.73 76.16
CA THR A 978 -19.05 21.02 76.25
C THR A 978 -18.04 21.01 77.38
N GLY A 979 -16.83 21.51 77.13
CA GLY A 979 -15.77 21.61 78.12
C GLY A 979 -14.61 22.48 77.63
N ASP A 980 -13.47 22.45 78.33
CA ASP A 980 -12.24 23.11 77.87
C ASP A 980 -11.35 22.10 77.15
N SER A 981 -11.18 22.26 75.84
CA SER A 981 -10.19 21.50 75.05
C SER A 981 -9.23 22.44 74.32
N SER A 982 -8.96 23.63 74.88
CA SER A 982 -8.09 24.65 74.27
C SER A 982 -6.64 24.20 74.04
N ALA A 983 -6.21 23.11 74.69
CA ALA A 983 -4.90 22.50 74.53
C ALA A 983 -4.83 21.44 73.42
N THR A 984 -5.96 20.93 72.92
CA THR A 984 -5.99 19.85 71.94
C THR A 984 -6.13 20.38 70.51
N LYS A 985 -5.49 19.68 69.56
CA LYS A 985 -5.60 19.93 68.12
C LYS A 985 -5.67 18.59 67.43
N LEU A 986 -6.52 18.48 66.43
CA LEU A 986 -6.71 17.26 65.65
C LEU A 986 -5.61 17.11 64.60
N GLU A 987 -4.88 16.00 64.63
CA GLU A 987 -3.82 15.67 63.67
C GLU A 987 -4.28 14.60 62.69
N ASP A 988 -4.74 13.45 63.20
CA ASP A 988 -5.15 12.30 62.41
C ASP A 988 -6.61 11.93 62.71
N VAL A 989 -7.31 11.41 61.71
CA VAL A 989 -8.65 10.84 61.85
C VAL A 989 -8.68 9.41 61.31
N PHE A 990 -9.34 8.53 62.05
CA PHE A 990 -9.48 7.11 61.76
C PHE A 990 -10.94 6.79 61.50
N LEU A 991 -11.22 6.05 60.42
CA LEU A 991 -12.56 5.56 60.08
C LEU A 991 -12.52 4.03 59.92
N GLY A 992 -13.37 3.34 60.66
CA GLY A 992 -13.35 1.88 60.83
C GLY A 992 -12.93 1.48 62.26
N PRO A 993 -13.05 0.18 62.61
CA PRO A 993 -12.68 -0.35 63.91
C PRO A 993 -11.21 -0.06 64.20
N SER A 994 -10.94 0.90 65.08
CA SER A 994 -9.64 1.52 65.30
C SER A 994 -9.04 1.25 66.68
N SER A 995 -9.87 0.82 67.64
CA SER A 995 -9.43 0.33 68.95
C SER A 995 -9.15 -1.18 68.96
N SER A 996 -8.73 -1.72 70.10
CA SER A 996 -8.46 -3.15 70.25
C SER A 996 -9.74 -3.97 70.20
N LEU A 997 -9.73 -5.07 69.44
CA LEU A 997 -10.87 -5.98 69.32
C LEU A 997 -10.80 -7.12 70.36
N ALA A 998 -11.96 -7.53 70.87
CA ALA A 998 -12.10 -8.74 71.68
C ALA A 998 -11.66 -9.99 70.90
N ALA A 999 -11.19 -11.01 71.62
CA ALA A 999 -10.56 -12.18 71.00
C ALA A 999 -11.54 -13.02 70.15
N GLY A 1000 -12.83 -13.02 70.47
CA GLY A 1000 -13.89 -13.69 69.71
C GLY A 1000 -14.64 -12.79 68.72
N ALA A 1001 -14.26 -11.52 68.56
CA ALA A 1001 -14.95 -10.61 67.65
C ALA A 1001 -14.87 -11.10 66.18
N THR A 1002 -15.98 -11.13 65.47
CA THR A 1002 -16.08 -11.58 64.07
C THR A 1002 -17.08 -10.76 63.24
N GLY A 1003 -16.96 -10.80 61.91
CA GLY A 1003 -17.91 -10.15 61.01
C GLY A 1003 -17.30 -9.01 60.19
N THR A 1004 -18.17 -8.24 59.53
CA THR A 1004 -17.80 -7.13 58.63
C THR A 1004 -18.75 -5.96 58.85
N MET A 1005 -18.22 -4.76 59.08
CA MET A 1005 -18.97 -3.52 59.14
C MET A 1005 -18.94 -2.81 57.78
N PHE A 1006 -19.99 -2.06 57.41
CA PHE A 1006 -19.99 -1.24 56.20
C PHE A 1006 -20.04 0.26 56.51
N PHE A 1007 -19.34 1.04 55.70
CA PHE A 1007 -19.29 2.51 55.80
C PHE A 1007 -19.43 3.14 54.42
N ASP A 1008 -20.47 3.92 54.17
CA ASP A 1008 -20.76 4.51 52.87
C ASP A 1008 -20.82 6.05 52.94
N GLU A 1009 -20.70 6.72 51.79
CA GLU A 1009 -20.93 8.18 51.63
C GLU A 1009 -20.17 9.08 52.64
N PHE A 1010 -18.92 8.75 52.96
CA PHE A 1010 -18.11 9.56 53.88
C PHE A 1010 -17.82 10.95 53.29
N ALA A 1011 -18.14 11.99 54.05
CA ALA A 1011 -17.84 13.38 53.76
C ALA A 1011 -17.26 14.06 55.01
N SER A 1012 -16.23 14.90 54.84
CA SER A 1012 -15.72 15.73 55.92
C SER A 1012 -15.46 17.17 55.45
N ASN A 1013 -15.57 18.11 56.39
CA ASN A 1013 -15.31 19.52 56.19
C ASN A 1013 -14.30 20.04 57.21
N ARG A 1014 -13.30 20.73 56.69
CA ARG A 1014 -12.19 21.30 57.45
C ARG A 1014 -12.29 22.83 57.44
N LEU A 1015 -13.19 23.38 58.25
CA LEU A 1015 -13.51 24.81 58.22
C LEU A 1015 -12.65 25.60 59.22
N ASN A 1016 -11.95 26.64 58.74
CA ASN A 1016 -11.48 27.73 59.60
C ASN A 1016 -12.67 28.66 59.91
N ILE A 1017 -13.01 28.81 61.18
CA ILE A 1017 -14.20 29.53 61.66
C ILE A 1017 -14.16 31.02 61.30
N THR A 1018 -15.10 31.46 60.46
CA THR A 1018 -15.70 32.81 60.58
C THR A 1018 -17.15 32.91 60.11
N THR A 1019 -17.88 31.80 59.90
CA THR A 1019 -19.34 31.86 59.67
C THR A 1019 -20.04 30.60 60.19
N ILE A 1020 -20.39 30.58 61.47
CA ILE A 1020 -21.38 29.64 62.02
C ILE A 1020 -22.64 30.46 62.32
N TYR A 1021 -23.82 29.83 62.14
CA TYR A 1021 -25.18 30.39 62.12
C TYR A 1021 -25.78 30.74 60.75
N ALA A 1022 -25.71 29.83 59.80
CA ALA A 1022 -26.82 29.57 58.87
C ALA A 1022 -26.53 28.30 58.08
N ILE A 1023 -27.15 27.18 58.47
CA ILE A 1023 -27.63 26.04 57.67
C ILE A 1023 -27.85 24.91 58.70
N TYR A 1024 -28.94 25.03 59.46
CA TYR A 1024 -29.61 23.87 60.02
C TYR A 1024 -30.94 23.81 59.27
N LEU A 1025 -30.94 23.12 58.13
CA LEU A 1025 -32.17 22.64 57.49
C LEU A 1025 -31.95 21.18 57.15
N PRO A 1026 -32.83 20.28 57.62
CA PRO A 1026 -32.77 18.87 57.26
C PRO A 1026 -33.20 18.71 55.80
N ASN A 1027 -32.59 17.75 55.12
CA ASN A 1027 -32.92 17.28 53.77
C ASN A 1027 -32.52 18.20 52.61
N ALA A 1028 -31.28 18.07 52.14
CA ALA A 1028 -30.97 17.92 50.72
C ALA A 1028 -29.47 17.65 50.55
N PHE A 1029 -29.13 16.42 50.16
CA PHE A 1029 -27.89 16.02 49.47
C PHE A 1029 -26.59 16.66 49.98
N ARG A 1030 -25.84 15.87 50.76
CA ARG A 1030 -24.43 15.68 50.42
C ARG A 1030 -24.29 14.35 49.73
#